data_AF-A0A174LA41-F1
#
_entry.id   AF-A0A174LA41-F1
#
_cell.length_a   1.000
_cell.length_b   1.000
_cell.length_c   1.000
_cell.angle_alpha   90.00
_cell.angle_beta   90.00
_cell.angle_gamma   90.00
#
_symmetry.space_group_name_H-M   'P 1'
#
loop_
_entity.id
_entity.type
_entity.pdbx_description
1 polymer ?
#
loop_
_entity_poly.entity_id
_entity_poly.type
_entity_poly.pdbx_seq_one_letter_code
_entity_poly.pdbx_strand_id
1 'polypeptide(L)'
;MIKRGFNKEFVNDKCKKEHNKKFKCLFMGMKKIAVVNLAAAGAMITIPGLFSDCNVMANQKVKLSIGKNKLVNKSKYGYLQVATQGKSNSQGYRSVNSRKMTTAYHLPSSYGSTSKAVKNQLPWGTCWIFSAIGTMEYTADKKESSDHIFSEEEMLRSFTKKSNVGWQLTNKNDGGNEEMSAGYLVSHGAVSSDIPYDTKNVLMELTYINHEQSQSAYRATDIKFFQKNYNQDQTLTDNYINEVKQAVYNNGSVLTLANWNYLYIKGNSMNSINSNARDNLNHAVVIVGWDDNYDKSNFLQKPKNNGAFLVRNSWGTNDHGYYWVSYEDKSIVPTYTIQDYEKTASNERIYNLEEGALCPTVTINKKTAGFVNIFSLKGKEQLDKISFYTSDVGAEYQIYYVPLDQDGNLDLNGMKAISESGTVNYEGYYTKQIKSPIIKQGKVAIMVVIKSSGKNTSMGAEGTYDAASAKYYVPSISKEESYLVTDYGSQDSYKENYGNWTIKLTTRNANEKSVTQDNKIQNIKKEITEKDLGLHSISDLELDAGNVVYNGKSKKPNTIVTTDNDELLDLNDDYYAVYKNNKNIGLATVTIKGKSFFVGSKTKKFWIHPDKVKSLKVKQKRNITAIRFRKNKGGVTGYRIKYSTRRDMKHCKYIMTKKNVCKIKNRHKLYVRVKAYKQVGTKKVYSVKWAK
;
A
#
# COMPACT_ATOMS: atom_id res chain seq x y z
N MET A 1 -40.62 -27.54 -54.24
CA MET A 1 -39.69 -28.61 -53.79
C MET A 1 -38.51 -27.92 -53.07
N ILE A 2 -37.99 -28.31 -51.90
CA ILE A 2 -37.64 -29.64 -51.32
C ILE A 2 -36.38 -30.20 -52.01
N LYS A 3 -35.23 -30.54 -51.39
CA LYS A 3 -34.67 -30.36 -50.01
C LYS A 3 -33.48 -29.34 -50.09
N ARG A 4 -32.50 -29.11 -49.17
CA ARG A 4 -32.05 -29.52 -47.80
C ARG A 4 -31.05 -28.41 -47.33
N GLY A 5 -30.58 -28.23 -46.09
CA GLY A 5 -30.84 -28.81 -44.76
C GLY A 5 -30.36 -27.81 -43.67
N PHE A 6 -30.95 -27.81 -42.45
CA PHE A 6 -30.40 -28.47 -41.24
C PHE A 6 -28.93 -28.12 -40.89
N ASN A 7 -28.59 -27.65 -39.68
CA ASN A 7 -29.21 -27.87 -38.36
C ASN A 7 -29.14 -26.66 -37.40
N LYS A 8 -30.18 -26.56 -36.54
CA LYS A 8 -30.22 -26.09 -35.12
C LYS A 8 -29.61 -24.71 -34.78
N GLU A 9 -30.41 -23.72 -34.38
CA GLU A 9 -31.15 -23.63 -33.09
C GLU A 9 -30.23 -23.65 -31.84
N PHE A 10 -30.14 -22.52 -31.13
CA PHE A 10 -31.05 -22.26 -30.00
C PHE A 10 -30.94 -20.79 -29.54
N VAL A 11 -32.00 -20.01 -29.75
CA VAL A 11 -32.22 -18.72 -29.07
C VAL A 11 -33.37 -18.92 -28.09
N ASN A 12 -33.16 -18.65 -26.80
CA ASN A 12 -34.24 -18.65 -25.82
C ASN A 12 -33.94 -17.68 -24.66
N ASP A 13 -34.68 -16.59 -24.59
CA ASP A 13 -34.35 -15.43 -23.76
C ASP A 13 -34.88 -15.59 -22.32
N LYS A 14 -34.10 -16.29 -21.47
CA LYS A 14 -34.44 -16.57 -20.06
C LYS A 14 -33.27 -16.40 -19.09
N CYS A 15 -32.72 -15.18 -18.99
CA CYS A 15 -31.77 -14.85 -17.90
C CYS A 15 -31.86 -13.43 -17.30
N LYS A 16 -33.07 -12.82 -17.25
CA LYS A 16 -33.30 -11.52 -16.58
C LYS A 16 -34.58 -11.46 -15.71
N LYS A 17 -34.79 -12.41 -14.78
CA LYS A 17 -35.90 -12.28 -13.79
C LYS A 17 -35.84 -13.03 -12.44
N GLU A 18 -34.69 -13.57 -12.01
CA GLU A 18 -34.60 -14.27 -10.70
C GLU A 18 -33.92 -13.49 -9.55
N HIS A 19 -33.29 -12.34 -9.80
CA HIS A 19 -32.54 -11.63 -8.76
C HIS A 19 -33.37 -10.71 -7.83
N ASN A 20 -34.70 -10.78 -7.86
CA ASN A 20 -35.57 -9.85 -7.12
C ASN A 20 -36.74 -10.53 -6.37
N LYS A 21 -36.48 -11.68 -5.73
CA LYS A 21 -37.49 -12.44 -4.97
C LYS A 21 -37.07 -12.96 -3.59
N LYS A 22 -35.99 -12.41 -3.00
CA LYS A 22 -35.57 -12.68 -1.60
C LYS A 22 -35.82 -11.53 -0.60
N PHE A 23 -36.19 -10.34 -1.07
CA PHE A 23 -36.40 -9.14 -0.23
C PHE A 23 -37.84 -8.99 0.32
N LYS A 24 -38.49 -10.09 0.73
CA LYS A 24 -39.91 -10.02 1.18
C LYS A 24 -40.32 -10.94 2.34
N CYS A 25 -39.40 -11.23 3.26
CA CYS A 25 -39.67 -12.03 4.48
C CYS A 25 -39.21 -11.38 5.81
N LEU A 26 -38.94 -10.06 5.84
CA LEU A 26 -38.42 -9.37 7.03
C LEU A 26 -39.21 -8.12 7.48
N PHE A 27 -40.42 -7.90 6.92
CA PHE A 27 -41.34 -6.83 7.32
C PHE A 27 -42.73 -7.37 7.73
N MET A 28 -42.75 -8.19 8.79
CA MET A 28 -43.95 -8.53 9.58
C MET A 28 -43.53 -8.64 11.05
N GLY A 29 -43.46 -7.50 11.77
CA GLY A 29 -42.92 -7.48 13.13
C GLY A 29 -43.38 -6.34 14.06
N MET A 30 -43.85 -5.21 13.53
CA MET A 30 -44.35 -4.09 14.36
C MET A 30 -45.70 -3.59 13.84
N LYS A 31 -46.66 -3.35 14.75
CA LYS A 31 -48.03 -2.94 14.42
C LYS A 31 -48.63 -2.08 15.55
N LYS A 32 -49.30 -0.99 15.15
CA LYS A 32 -50.08 -0.01 15.94
C LYS A 32 -49.32 1.15 16.62
N ILE A 33 -50.08 2.25 16.72
CA ILE A 33 -49.84 3.56 17.37
C ILE A 33 -48.92 4.50 16.57
N ALA A 34 -49.33 5.71 16.15
CA ALA A 34 -50.67 6.26 15.90
C ALA A 34 -50.53 7.45 14.91
N VAL A 35 -51.61 7.89 14.25
CA VAL A 35 -51.60 9.06 13.35
C VAL A 35 -52.15 10.30 14.05
N VAL A 36 -51.40 11.40 14.01
CA VAL A 36 -51.92 12.77 14.13
C VAL A 36 -51.15 13.66 13.14
N ASN A 37 -51.86 14.42 12.31
CA ASN A 37 -51.30 15.52 11.54
C ASN A 37 -51.59 16.83 12.27
N LEU A 38 -50.61 17.72 12.40
CA LEU A 38 -50.84 19.16 12.42
C LEU A 38 -49.59 19.90 11.92
N ALA A 39 -49.74 21.16 11.50
CA ALA A 39 -48.70 21.94 10.85
C ALA A 39 -48.57 23.35 11.45
N ALA A 40 -47.46 24.00 11.09
CA ALA A 40 -47.12 25.42 11.32
C ALA A 40 -46.73 25.86 12.74
N ALA A 41 -46.11 27.05 12.78
CA ALA A 41 -45.45 27.72 13.91
C ALA A 41 -44.20 27.00 14.48
N GLY A 42 -43.14 27.78 14.75
CA GLY A 42 -41.83 27.24 15.13
C GLY A 42 -41.41 27.63 16.55
N ALA A 43 -40.85 26.66 17.27
CA ALA A 43 -39.98 26.87 18.42
C ALA A 43 -38.97 25.71 18.45
N MET A 44 -37.68 26.00 18.71
CA MET A 44 -36.71 24.93 18.97
C MET A 44 -36.95 24.39 20.39
N ILE A 45 -37.28 23.10 20.49
CA ILE A 45 -37.19 22.35 21.74
C ILE A 45 -36.19 21.22 21.51
N THR A 46 -35.07 21.27 22.21
CA THR A 46 -34.00 20.26 22.13
C THR A 46 -34.41 19.01 22.92
N ILE A 47 -34.52 17.87 22.22
CA ILE A 47 -34.67 16.55 22.84
C ILE A 47 -33.40 15.74 22.54
N PRO A 48 -32.58 15.40 23.54
CA PRO A 48 -31.35 14.65 23.32
C PRO A 48 -31.60 13.13 23.30
N GLY A 49 -31.10 12.46 22.25
CA GLY A 49 -30.94 11.00 22.20
C GLY A 49 -31.90 10.24 21.26
N LEU A 50 -31.51 9.01 20.95
CA LEU A 50 -32.22 8.02 20.13
C LEU A 50 -32.55 8.42 18.68
N PHE A 51 -31.51 8.65 17.87
CA PHE A 51 -31.31 7.81 16.67
C PHE A 51 -29.81 7.56 16.49
N SER A 52 -29.39 6.32 16.71
CA SER A 52 -28.07 5.82 16.31
C SER A 52 -28.20 5.28 14.88
N ASP A 53 -27.61 5.95 13.90
CA ASP A 53 -27.70 5.54 12.51
C ASP A 53 -26.97 4.20 12.28
N CYS A 54 -27.74 3.11 12.19
CA CYS A 54 -27.29 1.82 11.67
C CYS A 54 -27.02 1.94 10.17
N ASN A 55 -25.93 2.62 9.81
CA ASN A 55 -25.49 2.83 8.43
C ASN A 55 -25.02 1.50 7.85
N VAL A 56 -25.85 0.89 7.00
CA VAL A 56 -25.44 -0.21 6.12
C VAL A 56 -24.44 0.33 5.09
N MET A 57 -23.16 0.33 5.45
CA MET A 57 -22.02 0.92 4.70
C MET A 57 -21.62 0.10 3.46
N ALA A 58 -22.60 -0.31 2.65
CA ALA A 58 -22.36 -0.97 1.38
C ALA A 58 -21.96 0.07 0.30
N ASN A 59 -20.73 -0.06 -0.23
CA ASN A 59 -20.25 0.60 -1.45
C ASN A 59 -20.16 2.16 -1.44
N GLN A 60 -19.65 2.78 -0.37
CA GLN A 60 -19.02 4.10 -0.55
C GLN A 60 -17.62 3.94 -1.15
N LYS A 61 -17.46 4.24 -2.45
CA LYS A 61 -16.12 4.36 -3.05
C LYS A 61 -15.32 5.50 -2.39
N VAL A 62 -14.03 5.28 -2.16
CA VAL A 62 -13.09 6.36 -1.78
C VAL A 62 -13.08 7.43 -2.87
N LYS A 63 -13.15 8.71 -2.48
CA LYS A 63 -12.91 9.81 -3.42
C LYS A 63 -11.41 10.01 -3.59
N LEU A 64 -10.97 9.86 -4.83
CA LEU A 64 -9.59 9.88 -5.28
C LEU A 64 -9.43 11.03 -6.27
N SER A 65 -8.34 11.79 -6.19
CA SER A 65 -8.07 12.90 -7.12
C SER A 65 -6.60 12.98 -7.48
N ILE A 66 -6.30 13.03 -8.77
CA ILE A 66 -4.94 13.18 -9.29
C ILE A 66 -4.63 14.68 -9.48
N GLY A 67 -3.42 15.11 -9.14
CA GLY A 67 -2.88 16.37 -9.66
C GLY A 67 -2.74 16.26 -11.18
N LYS A 68 -3.49 17.06 -11.95
CA LYS A 68 -3.53 16.93 -13.42
C LYS A 68 -2.27 17.47 -14.09
N ASN A 69 -1.20 16.68 -14.10
CA ASN A 69 0.08 16.96 -14.75
C ASN A 69 -0.01 16.75 -16.27
N LYS A 70 -0.77 17.59 -17.00
CA LYS A 70 -0.94 17.46 -18.45
C LYS A 70 0.39 17.64 -19.18
N LEU A 71 0.75 16.72 -20.08
CA LEU A 71 1.89 16.95 -20.98
C LEU A 71 1.56 17.99 -22.06
N VAL A 72 2.47 18.94 -22.25
CA VAL A 72 2.38 20.02 -23.23
C VAL A 72 3.65 20.04 -24.09
N ASN A 73 3.48 20.43 -25.36
CA ASN A 73 4.48 20.74 -26.39
C ASN A 73 5.88 20.12 -26.21
N LYS A 74 6.17 19.06 -26.98
CA LYS A 74 7.52 18.55 -27.18
C LYS A 74 8.46 19.67 -27.62
N SER A 75 9.58 19.82 -26.90
CA SER A 75 10.59 20.83 -27.17
C SER A 75 11.64 20.42 -28.21
N LYS A 76 12.43 21.39 -28.68
CA LYS A 76 13.55 21.16 -29.61
C LYS A 76 14.67 20.30 -28.99
N TYR A 77 15.00 20.50 -27.70
CA TYR A 77 16.09 19.79 -27.04
C TYR A 77 15.62 18.57 -26.23
N GLY A 78 14.31 18.26 -26.29
CA GLY A 78 13.72 16.98 -25.87
C GLY A 78 13.33 16.88 -24.40
N TYR A 79 13.24 17.99 -23.69
CA TYR A 79 12.42 18.03 -22.49
C TYR A 79 10.93 17.96 -22.86
N LEU A 80 10.13 17.21 -22.11
CA LEU A 80 8.68 17.16 -22.21
C LEU A 80 8.04 17.94 -21.07
N GLN A 81 7.40 19.06 -21.39
CA GLN A 81 6.83 19.97 -20.40
C GLN A 81 5.63 19.35 -19.69
N VAL A 82 5.74 19.25 -18.36
CA VAL A 82 4.62 18.89 -17.48
C VAL A 82 3.88 20.14 -17.03
N ALA A 83 2.71 20.40 -17.60
CA ALA A 83 1.86 21.53 -17.24
C ALA A 83 0.81 21.12 -16.21
N THR A 84 0.97 21.57 -14.97
CA THR A 84 -0.03 21.42 -13.91
C THR A 84 -1.33 22.12 -14.31
N GLN A 85 -2.38 21.35 -14.68
CA GLN A 85 -3.70 21.89 -15.00
C GLN A 85 -4.44 22.34 -13.74
N GLY A 86 -4.08 23.55 -13.34
CA GLY A 86 -4.75 24.35 -12.34
C GLY A 86 -3.87 25.55 -12.05
N LYS A 87 -4.50 26.68 -11.67
CA LYS A 87 -3.82 27.53 -10.70
C LYS A 87 -3.50 26.62 -9.52
N SER A 88 -2.26 26.63 -9.02
CA SER A 88 -2.04 26.14 -7.67
C SER A 88 -2.92 27.00 -6.78
N ASN A 89 -4.01 26.41 -6.27
CA ASN A 89 -4.72 27.00 -5.16
C ASN A 89 -3.79 26.86 -3.96
N SER A 90 -2.88 27.82 -3.84
CA SER A 90 -2.33 28.30 -2.59
C SER A 90 -3.44 28.93 -1.72
N GLN A 91 -4.55 28.19 -1.54
CA GLN A 91 -5.13 28.05 -0.21
C GLN A 91 -3.96 27.61 0.66
N GLY A 92 -3.36 28.58 1.35
CA GLY A 92 -2.01 28.41 1.84
C GLY A 92 -1.91 27.14 2.67
N TYR A 93 -0.92 26.31 2.35
CA TYR A 93 -0.25 25.52 3.36
C TYR A 93 0.17 26.53 4.45
N ARG A 94 -0.68 26.68 5.47
CA ARG A 94 -0.32 27.43 6.68
C ARG A 94 1.01 26.87 7.09
N SER A 95 2.02 27.73 7.22
CA SER A 95 3.36 27.33 7.62
C SER A 95 3.24 26.42 8.84
N VAL A 96 3.48 25.12 8.65
CA VAL A 96 3.39 24.13 9.72
C VAL A 96 4.41 24.58 10.74
N ASN A 97 3.93 25.00 11.91
CA ASN A 97 4.57 26.02 12.77
C ASN A 97 6.10 26.02 12.68
N SER A 98 6.70 27.19 12.45
CA SER A 98 8.14 27.44 12.34
C SER A 98 8.90 27.16 13.66
N ARG A 99 8.89 25.89 14.07
CA ARG A 99 9.52 25.33 15.26
C ARG A 99 11.02 25.21 15.03
N LYS A 100 11.68 26.38 15.07
CA LYS A 100 13.10 26.59 14.79
C LYS A 100 13.48 26.08 13.41
N MET A 101 13.58 27.00 12.44
CA MET A 101 14.67 26.84 11.47
C MET A 101 15.96 26.66 12.28
N THR A 102 16.72 25.63 11.96
CA THR A 102 18.13 25.57 12.38
C THR A 102 18.84 26.83 11.89
N THR A 103 19.86 27.25 12.63
CA THR A 103 20.65 28.46 12.36
C THR A 103 20.96 28.61 10.87
N ALA A 104 20.73 29.80 10.32
CA ALA A 104 20.99 30.10 8.92
C ALA A 104 22.41 29.64 8.54
N TYR A 105 22.51 28.71 7.59
CA TYR A 105 23.79 28.20 7.14
C TYR A 105 24.59 29.35 6.50
N HIS A 106 25.79 29.60 7.02
CA HIS A 106 26.76 30.47 6.38
C HIS A 106 27.34 29.76 5.14
N LEU A 107 26.53 29.69 4.09
CA LEU A 107 26.97 29.31 2.75
C LEU A 107 27.99 30.36 2.25
N PRO A 108 29.03 29.94 1.50
CA PRO A 108 29.97 30.88 0.91
C PRO A 108 29.28 31.74 -0.16
N SER A 109 29.82 32.94 -0.42
CA SER A 109 29.31 33.83 -1.47
C SER A 109 29.44 33.24 -2.88
N SER A 110 30.36 32.30 -3.08
CA SER A 110 30.48 31.52 -4.32
C SER A 110 30.90 30.07 -4.05
N TYR A 111 30.50 29.17 -4.94
CA TYR A 111 30.76 27.73 -4.85
C TYR A 111 30.60 27.06 -6.22
N GLY A 112 31.23 25.89 -6.42
CA GLY A 112 31.12 25.07 -7.63
C GLY A 112 32.41 25.02 -8.45
N SER A 113 32.39 24.26 -9.54
CA SER A 113 33.54 24.09 -10.45
C SER A 113 33.09 23.78 -11.87
N THR A 114 33.86 24.25 -12.85
CA THR A 114 33.74 23.92 -14.27
C THR A 114 34.70 22.80 -14.72
N SER A 115 35.44 22.19 -13.78
CA SER A 115 36.50 21.21 -14.09
C SER A 115 36.00 19.89 -14.71
N LYS A 116 34.74 19.51 -14.45
CA LYS A 116 34.17 18.26 -14.95
C LYS A 116 33.83 18.36 -16.44
N ALA A 117 34.17 17.34 -17.22
CA ALA A 117 33.98 17.38 -18.68
C ALA A 117 32.49 17.56 -19.08
N VAL A 118 32.25 18.35 -20.14
CA VAL A 118 30.91 18.56 -20.69
C VAL A 118 30.67 17.57 -21.83
N LYS A 119 29.71 16.66 -21.65
CA LYS A 119 29.30 15.71 -22.68
C LYS A 119 28.38 16.38 -23.71
N ASN A 120 28.14 15.71 -24.84
CA ASN A 120 27.33 16.24 -25.94
C ASN A 120 26.17 15.31 -26.32
N GLN A 121 24.93 15.80 -26.21
CA GLN A 121 23.69 15.11 -26.59
C GLN A 121 23.37 15.21 -28.09
N LEU A 122 23.97 16.19 -28.79
CA LEU A 122 23.54 16.65 -30.10
C LEU A 122 23.72 15.57 -31.17
N PRO A 123 22.82 15.50 -32.17
CA PRO A 123 21.73 16.43 -32.45
C PRO A 123 20.39 16.09 -31.74
N TRP A 124 20.39 15.20 -30.74
CA TRP A 124 19.16 14.56 -30.25
C TRP A 124 18.52 15.19 -29.02
N GLY A 125 17.21 15.00 -28.90
CA GLY A 125 16.37 15.51 -27.82
C GLY A 125 16.46 14.70 -26.51
N THR A 126 17.62 14.69 -25.87
CA THR A 126 17.91 13.82 -24.71
C THR A 126 18.42 14.58 -23.48
N CYS A 127 18.29 15.91 -23.43
CA CYS A 127 18.78 16.75 -22.33
C CYS A 127 18.39 16.25 -20.93
N TRP A 128 17.16 15.75 -20.78
CA TRP A 128 16.62 15.17 -19.55
C TRP A 128 17.42 13.96 -19.03
N ILE A 129 18.02 13.17 -19.92
CA ILE A 129 18.96 12.09 -19.59
C ILE A 129 20.28 12.68 -19.08
N PHE A 130 20.90 13.57 -19.87
CA PHE A 130 22.20 14.17 -19.56
C PHE A 130 22.17 14.98 -18.25
N SER A 131 21.06 15.68 -17.98
CA SER A 131 20.89 16.40 -16.71
C SER A 131 20.66 15.47 -15.52
N ALA A 132 19.98 14.33 -15.70
CA ALA A 132 19.75 13.35 -14.63
C ALA A 132 21.02 12.57 -14.29
N ILE A 133 21.71 12.06 -15.31
CA ILE A 133 23.00 11.40 -15.15
C ILE A 133 24.04 12.38 -14.60
N GLY A 134 24.12 13.60 -15.14
CA GLY A 134 25.01 14.65 -14.63
C GLY A 134 24.72 15.03 -13.17
N THR A 135 23.45 15.05 -12.75
CA THR A 135 23.07 15.24 -11.34
C THR A 135 23.63 14.11 -10.47
N MET A 136 23.46 12.85 -10.92
CA MET A 136 23.99 11.67 -10.21
C MET A 136 25.52 11.64 -10.14
N GLU A 137 26.23 12.03 -11.22
CA GLU A 137 27.69 12.17 -11.22
C GLU A 137 28.12 13.12 -10.10
N TYR A 138 27.60 14.35 -10.08
CA TYR A 138 27.96 15.34 -9.05
C TYR A 138 27.59 14.91 -7.62
N THR A 139 26.50 14.15 -7.42
CA THR A 139 26.16 13.62 -6.10
C THR A 139 27.14 12.53 -5.65
N ALA A 140 27.59 11.66 -6.55
CA ALA A 140 28.62 10.67 -6.26
C ALA A 140 29.98 11.33 -5.99
N ASP A 141 30.40 12.26 -6.86
CA ASP A 141 31.63 13.05 -6.72
C ASP A 141 31.66 13.82 -5.39
N LYS A 142 30.53 14.41 -4.98
CA LYS A 142 30.42 15.17 -3.73
C LYS A 142 30.62 14.32 -2.48
N LYS A 143 30.24 13.03 -2.50
CA LYS A 143 30.39 12.13 -1.35
C LYS A 143 31.72 11.36 -1.36
N GLU A 144 32.31 11.09 -2.52
CA GLU A 144 33.50 10.26 -2.67
C GLU A 144 34.77 10.99 -3.13
N SER A 145 34.68 12.29 -3.45
CA SER A 145 35.81 13.14 -3.87
C SER A 145 36.56 12.63 -5.11
N SER A 146 35.81 12.20 -6.11
CA SER A 146 36.27 11.60 -7.36
C SER A 146 35.59 12.23 -8.59
N ASP A 147 35.86 11.72 -9.79
CA ASP A 147 35.25 12.18 -11.05
C ASP A 147 34.54 11.00 -11.75
N HIS A 148 33.29 10.72 -11.35
CA HIS A 148 32.49 9.63 -11.91
C HIS A 148 32.00 9.98 -13.31
N ILE A 149 32.10 9.01 -14.22
CA ILE A 149 31.50 9.08 -15.55
C ILE A 149 30.49 7.95 -15.68
N PHE A 150 29.22 8.31 -15.89
CA PHE A 150 28.12 7.38 -16.06
C PHE A 150 27.55 7.47 -17.49
N SER A 151 26.81 6.45 -17.94
CA SER A 151 26.32 6.35 -19.33
C SER A 151 24.88 6.85 -19.48
N GLU A 152 24.73 7.94 -20.24
CA GLU A 152 23.43 8.40 -20.76
C GLU A 152 22.79 7.39 -21.72
N GLU A 153 23.59 6.59 -22.45
CA GLU A 153 23.08 5.63 -23.43
C GLU A 153 22.35 4.46 -22.76
N GLU A 154 22.90 3.95 -21.65
CA GLU A 154 22.28 2.91 -20.81
C GLU A 154 20.92 3.36 -20.26
N MET A 155 20.86 4.57 -19.70
CA MET A 155 19.61 5.16 -19.21
C MET A 155 18.61 5.35 -20.34
N LEU A 156 19.02 5.96 -21.45
CA LEU A 156 18.15 6.22 -22.58
C LEU A 156 17.57 4.94 -23.19
N ARG A 157 18.36 3.87 -23.29
CA ARG A 157 17.91 2.57 -23.82
C ARG A 157 16.92 1.86 -22.89
N SER A 158 16.88 2.16 -21.60
CA SER A 158 15.91 1.53 -20.69
C SER A 158 14.46 1.91 -21.03
N PHE A 159 14.24 3.13 -21.53
CA PHE A 159 12.93 3.66 -21.93
C PHE A 159 12.46 3.19 -23.32
N THR A 160 13.28 2.44 -24.06
CA THR A 160 12.92 1.90 -25.38
C THR A 160 11.69 0.99 -25.29
N LYS A 161 10.77 1.09 -26.26
CA LYS A 161 9.57 0.25 -26.35
C LYS A 161 9.93 -1.23 -26.45
N LYS A 162 9.73 -1.95 -25.35
CA LYS A 162 9.96 -3.41 -25.24
C LYS A 162 8.68 -4.23 -25.40
N SER A 163 7.52 -3.65 -25.09
CA SER A 163 6.22 -4.34 -25.16
C SER A 163 5.05 -3.38 -25.40
N ASN A 164 3.82 -3.87 -25.32
CA ASN A 164 2.60 -3.04 -25.35
C ASN A 164 2.25 -2.38 -24.00
N VAL A 165 3.00 -2.71 -22.93
CA VAL A 165 3.00 -2.05 -21.61
C VAL A 165 4.42 -1.62 -21.25
N GLY A 166 4.56 -0.83 -20.18
CA GLY A 166 5.84 -0.20 -19.81
C GLY A 166 6.18 0.99 -20.72
N TRP A 167 7.44 1.42 -20.73
CA TRP A 167 7.89 2.52 -21.59
C TRP A 167 7.69 2.26 -23.09
N GLN A 168 7.43 3.33 -23.83
CA GLN A 168 7.01 3.30 -25.25
C GLN A 168 7.89 4.15 -26.19
N LEU A 169 9.07 4.63 -25.74
CA LEU A 169 9.91 5.49 -26.59
C LEU A 169 10.50 4.69 -27.76
N THR A 170 10.55 5.31 -28.93
CA THR A 170 11.02 4.70 -30.19
C THR A 170 12.20 5.46 -30.80
N ASN A 171 12.36 6.72 -30.41
CA ASN A 171 13.34 7.66 -30.93
C ASN A 171 14.03 8.40 -29.76
N LYS A 172 15.33 8.72 -29.88
CA LYS A 172 16.03 9.61 -28.95
C LYS A 172 15.33 10.97 -28.84
N ASN A 173 14.80 11.44 -29.97
CA ASN A 173 13.97 12.64 -30.06
C ASN A 173 12.56 12.51 -29.45
N ASP A 174 12.12 11.38 -28.92
CA ASP A 174 10.80 11.32 -28.25
C ASP A 174 10.78 12.16 -26.96
N GLY A 175 11.92 12.29 -26.28
CA GLY A 175 12.09 13.14 -25.10
C GLY A 175 11.60 12.51 -23.79
N GLY A 176 11.74 13.26 -22.69
CA GLY A 176 11.34 12.84 -21.34
C GLY A 176 11.35 13.99 -20.34
N ASN A 177 11.06 13.69 -19.07
CA ASN A 177 10.88 14.69 -18.01
C ASN A 177 11.61 14.34 -16.69
N GLU A 178 11.47 15.21 -15.69
CA GLU A 178 12.11 15.03 -14.37
C GLU A 178 11.58 13.79 -13.62
N GLU A 179 10.28 13.49 -13.71
CA GLU A 179 9.59 12.38 -13.03
C GLU A 179 10.11 11.01 -13.56
N MET A 180 10.18 10.86 -14.88
CA MET A 180 10.77 9.71 -15.59
C MET A 180 12.22 9.47 -15.13
N SER A 181 13.01 10.54 -15.06
CA SER A 181 14.43 10.43 -14.73
C SER A 181 14.69 10.00 -13.29
N ALA A 182 13.94 10.55 -12.32
CA ALA A 182 14.02 10.15 -10.92
C ALA A 182 13.54 8.70 -10.72
N GLY A 183 12.48 8.29 -11.42
CA GLY A 183 11.98 6.92 -11.42
C GLY A 183 13.03 5.91 -11.89
N TYR A 184 13.80 6.24 -12.94
CA TYR A 184 14.94 5.43 -13.37
C TYR A 184 16.07 5.39 -12.33
N LEU A 185 16.50 6.55 -11.81
CA LEU A 185 17.63 6.61 -10.87
C LEU A 185 17.39 5.84 -9.56
N VAL A 186 16.13 5.69 -9.13
CA VAL A 186 15.75 4.89 -7.96
C VAL A 186 15.43 3.42 -8.31
N SER A 187 15.05 3.10 -9.56
CA SER A 187 14.77 1.72 -9.99
C SER A 187 16.03 0.98 -10.47
N HIS A 188 16.79 1.61 -11.36
CA HIS A 188 17.94 1.06 -12.05
C HIS A 188 19.25 1.70 -11.61
N GLY A 189 19.25 2.98 -11.25
CA GLY A 189 20.48 3.72 -10.91
C GLY A 189 21.38 4.00 -12.11
N ALA A 190 22.50 4.67 -11.86
CA ALA A 190 23.51 4.97 -12.85
C ALA A 190 24.58 3.87 -12.93
N VAL A 191 25.08 3.68 -14.16
CA VAL A 191 26.15 2.73 -14.50
C VAL A 191 27.24 3.46 -15.27
N SER A 192 28.51 3.13 -14.99
CA SER A 192 29.59 3.35 -15.95
C SER A 192 29.53 2.22 -16.98
N SER A 193 29.67 2.55 -18.26
CA SER A 193 29.56 1.58 -19.36
C SER A 193 30.42 2.08 -20.53
N ASP A 194 31.18 1.19 -21.16
CA ASP A 194 32.02 1.51 -22.32
C ASP A 194 31.19 1.76 -23.60
N ILE A 195 29.87 1.58 -23.53
CA ILE A 195 28.94 1.84 -24.64
C ILE A 195 28.87 3.35 -24.88
N PRO A 196 29.35 3.86 -26.03
CA PRO A 196 29.31 5.28 -26.34
C PRO A 196 27.89 5.75 -26.62
N TYR A 197 27.64 7.04 -26.43
CA TYR A 197 26.39 7.67 -26.82
C TYR A 197 26.18 7.58 -28.34
N ASP A 198 25.16 6.85 -28.77
CA ASP A 198 24.99 6.44 -30.16
C ASP A 198 24.51 7.60 -31.04
N THR A 199 25.06 7.75 -32.24
CA THR A 199 24.68 8.82 -33.17
C THR A 199 23.34 8.55 -33.87
N LYS A 200 22.77 7.34 -33.79
CA LYS A 200 21.43 7.03 -34.30
C LYS A 200 20.31 7.60 -33.43
N ASN A 201 19.25 8.11 -34.06
CA ASN A 201 18.03 8.52 -33.37
C ASN A 201 17.05 7.34 -33.10
N VAL A 202 17.00 6.30 -33.94
CA VAL A 202 15.99 5.23 -33.80
C VAL A 202 16.42 4.23 -32.73
N LEU A 203 15.75 4.25 -31.57
CA LEU A 203 16.07 3.37 -30.44
C LEU A 203 15.83 1.89 -30.75
N MET A 204 14.83 1.60 -31.60
CA MET A 204 14.46 0.23 -32.01
C MET A 204 15.52 -0.47 -32.87
N GLU A 205 16.48 0.26 -33.43
CA GLU A 205 17.62 -0.29 -34.19
C GLU A 205 18.87 -0.54 -33.32
N LEU A 206 18.83 -0.16 -32.05
CA LEU A 206 19.96 -0.26 -31.15
C LEU A 206 20.01 -1.64 -30.49
N THR A 207 21.22 -2.17 -30.29
CA THR A 207 21.41 -3.43 -29.57
C THR A 207 20.79 -3.34 -28.18
N TYR A 208 19.85 -4.25 -27.90
CA TYR A 208 19.18 -4.36 -26.60
C TYR A 208 20.20 -4.64 -25.50
N ILE A 209 20.22 -3.78 -24.48
CA ILE A 209 21.01 -4.00 -23.26
C ILE A 209 20.10 -4.67 -22.23
N ASN A 210 20.54 -5.81 -21.70
CA ASN A 210 19.83 -6.47 -20.63
C ASN A 210 20.24 -5.88 -19.28
N HIS A 211 19.41 -4.98 -18.73
CA HIS A 211 19.68 -4.40 -17.40
C HIS A 211 19.53 -5.39 -16.22
N GLU A 212 19.17 -6.66 -16.46
CA GLU A 212 19.39 -7.74 -15.47
C GLU A 212 20.86 -8.22 -15.43
N GLN A 213 21.73 -7.72 -16.31
CA GLN A 213 23.15 -8.08 -16.42
C GLN A 213 24.11 -6.90 -16.27
N SER A 214 23.75 -5.67 -16.67
CA SER A 214 24.52 -4.47 -16.27
C SER A 214 24.27 -4.13 -14.80
N GLN A 215 25.15 -4.60 -13.90
CA GLN A 215 25.06 -4.33 -12.46
C GLN A 215 25.14 -2.82 -12.20
N SER A 216 24.08 -2.28 -11.60
CA SER A 216 24.00 -0.87 -11.20
C SER A 216 25.11 -0.52 -10.22
N ALA A 217 25.97 0.42 -10.60
CA ALA A 217 27.10 0.79 -9.75
C ALA A 217 26.67 1.79 -8.66
N TYR A 218 25.72 2.69 -8.96
CA TYR A 218 25.28 3.77 -8.07
C TYR A 218 23.77 4.01 -8.24
N ARG A 219 22.94 3.65 -7.25
CA ARG A 219 21.47 3.84 -7.30
C ARG A 219 21.02 4.89 -6.29
N ALA A 220 20.19 5.84 -6.72
CA ALA A 220 19.63 6.85 -5.83
C ALA A 220 18.65 6.17 -4.85
N THR A 221 18.74 6.49 -3.57
CA THR A 221 17.85 5.97 -2.53
C THR A 221 16.81 7.01 -2.14
N ASP A 222 17.20 8.28 -2.09
CA ASP A 222 16.37 9.36 -1.58
C ASP A 222 16.55 10.60 -2.49
N ILE A 223 15.44 11.13 -3.03
CA ILE A 223 15.43 12.26 -3.98
C ILE A 223 14.43 13.30 -3.50
N LYS A 224 14.89 14.54 -3.26
CA LYS A 224 14.03 15.68 -2.94
C LYS A 224 13.63 16.40 -4.22
N PHE A 225 12.33 16.51 -4.47
CA PHE A 225 11.76 17.51 -5.37
C PHE A 225 11.55 18.84 -4.64
N PHE A 226 11.71 19.96 -5.35
CA PHE A 226 11.54 21.30 -4.80
C PHE A 226 10.12 21.83 -4.96
N GLN A 227 9.61 22.49 -3.91
CA GLN A 227 8.37 23.25 -3.98
C GLN A 227 8.61 24.54 -4.78
N LYS A 228 8.00 24.62 -5.97
CA LYS A 228 8.19 25.69 -6.96
C LYS A 228 7.65 27.03 -6.40
N ASN A 229 8.53 27.94 -5.97
CA ASN A 229 8.19 29.16 -5.23
C ASN A 229 8.77 30.45 -5.86
N TYR A 230 7.89 31.28 -6.44
CA TYR A 230 8.24 32.44 -7.26
C TYR A 230 7.65 33.75 -6.71
N ASN A 231 8.36 34.85 -6.96
CA ASN A 231 7.84 36.21 -6.75
C ASN A 231 6.72 36.54 -7.75
N GLN A 232 5.96 37.61 -7.49
CA GLN A 232 4.88 38.06 -8.40
C GLN A 232 5.40 38.37 -9.81
N ASP A 233 6.62 38.91 -9.93
CA ASP A 233 7.27 39.22 -11.22
C ASP A 233 7.88 38.00 -11.94
N GLN A 234 7.65 36.79 -11.40
CA GLN A 234 8.15 35.49 -11.84
C GLN A 234 9.66 35.24 -11.64
N THR A 235 10.37 36.08 -10.89
CA THR A 235 11.71 35.74 -10.38
C THR A 235 11.65 34.62 -9.30
N LEU A 236 12.76 33.95 -9.04
CA LEU A 236 12.86 33.01 -7.91
C LEU A 236 12.80 33.78 -6.58
N THR A 237 12.24 33.18 -5.54
CA THR A 237 12.31 33.75 -4.17
C THR A 237 13.67 33.49 -3.53
N ASP A 238 14.14 34.39 -2.66
CA ASP A 238 15.43 34.23 -1.94
C ASP A 238 15.50 32.92 -1.15
N ASN A 239 14.40 32.49 -0.55
CA ASN A 239 14.31 31.19 0.11
C ASN A 239 14.53 30.04 -0.88
N TYR A 240 13.93 30.10 -2.08
CA TYR A 240 14.12 29.07 -3.09
C TYR A 240 15.56 29.05 -3.62
N ILE A 241 16.14 30.23 -3.86
CA ILE A 241 17.56 30.37 -4.22
C ILE A 241 18.45 29.72 -3.17
N ASN A 242 18.23 30.02 -1.88
CA ASN A 242 19.02 29.46 -0.79
C ASN A 242 18.80 27.95 -0.58
N GLU A 243 17.59 27.42 -0.79
CA GLU A 243 17.34 25.97 -0.79
C GLU A 243 18.09 25.25 -1.93
N VAL A 244 18.17 25.87 -3.12
CA VAL A 244 18.93 25.34 -4.26
C VAL A 244 20.42 25.38 -3.96
N LYS A 245 20.96 26.51 -3.46
CA LYS A 245 22.37 26.61 -3.03
C LYS A 245 22.72 25.57 -1.97
N GLN A 246 21.86 25.38 -0.96
CA GLN A 246 22.08 24.39 0.10
C GLN A 246 22.13 22.96 -0.45
N ALA A 247 21.27 22.63 -1.42
CA ALA A 247 21.29 21.33 -2.09
C ALA A 247 22.55 21.15 -2.94
N VAL A 248 22.96 22.14 -3.73
CA VAL A 248 24.22 22.12 -4.49
C VAL A 248 25.44 21.97 -3.55
N TYR A 249 25.42 22.66 -2.40
CA TYR A 249 26.49 22.60 -1.41
C TYR A 249 26.58 21.23 -0.71
N ASN A 250 25.45 20.64 -0.34
CA ASN A 250 25.40 19.35 0.38
C ASN A 250 25.55 18.15 -0.57
N ASN A 251 24.85 18.18 -1.70
CA ASN A 251 24.59 17.03 -2.58
C ASN A 251 25.25 17.18 -3.96
N GLY A 252 26.07 18.21 -4.15
CA GLY A 252 26.83 18.50 -5.38
C GLY A 252 26.03 19.20 -6.46
N SER A 253 24.72 18.91 -6.61
CA SER A 253 23.93 19.44 -7.73
C SER A 253 22.41 19.47 -7.54
N VAL A 254 21.74 20.17 -8.47
CA VAL A 254 20.28 20.25 -8.63
C VAL A 254 19.92 20.16 -10.12
N LEU A 255 19.07 19.21 -10.51
CA LEU A 255 18.50 19.17 -11.86
C LEU A 255 17.59 20.39 -12.05
N THR A 256 17.72 21.06 -13.19
CA THR A 256 17.02 22.31 -13.50
C THR A 256 16.53 22.31 -14.94
N LEU A 257 15.27 22.69 -15.14
CA LEU A 257 14.68 22.92 -16.45
C LEU A 257 14.90 24.38 -16.86
N ALA A 258 14.97 24.65 -18.16
CA ALA A 258 15.11 25.99 -18.70
C ALA A 258 14.27 26.19 -19.97
N ASN A 259 13.97 27.44 -20.29
CA ASN A 259 13.64 27.86 -21.65
C ASN A 259 14.89 28.54 -22.23
N TRP A 260 15.75 27.74 -22.85
CA TRP A 260 16.93 28.22 -23.55
C TRP A 260 16.52 29.03 -24.78
N ASN A 261 16.91 30.30 -24.82
CA ASN A 261 16.62 31.19 -25.92
C ASN A 261 17.74 32.22 -26.08
N TYR A 262 18.38 32.20 -27.26
CA TYR A 262 19.50 33.09 -27.62
C TYR A 262 19.17 34.59 -27.52
N LEU A 263 17.90 34.99 -27.53
CA LEU A 263 17.47 36.38 -27.31
C LEU A 263 17.74 36.92 -25.89
N TYR A 264 18.15 36.06 -24.95
CA TYR A 264 18.41 36.42 -23.54
C TYR A 264 19.85 36.11 -23.09
N ILE A 265 20.75 35.85 -24.04
CA ILE A 265 22.12 35.36 -23.78
C ILE A 265 23.16 36.37 -24.27
N LYS A 266 24.22 36.58 -23.49
CA LYS A 266 25.42 37.35 -23.85
C LYS A 266 26.65 36.60 -23.34
N GLY A 267 27.44 36.03 -24.25
CA GLY A 267 28.48 35.07 -23.86
C GLY A 267 27.90 33.94 -23.00
N ASN A 268 28.65 33.50 -21.99
CA ASN A 268 28.22 32.47 -21.06
C ASN A 268 27.30 33.00 -19.94
N SER A 269 26.35 33.88 -20.27
CA SER A 269 25.46 34.58 -19.30
C SER A 269 24.02 34.68 -19.83
N MET A 270 23.05 34.10 -19.13
CA MET A 270 21.62 34.09 -19.48
C MET A 270 20.76 34.82 -18.44
N ASN A 271 19.85 35.70 -18.90
CA ASN A 271 18.81 36.30 -18.05
C ASN A 271 17.53 36.59 -18.85
N SER A 272 16.55 35.68 -18.75
CA SER A 272 15.24 35.81 -19.39
C SER A 272 14.29 36.66 -18.56
N ILE A 273 13.98 37.85 -19.07
CA ILE A 273 13.03 38.80 -18.46
C ILE A 273 11.55 38.49 -18.76
N ASN A 274 11.28 37.52 -19.64
CA ASN A 274 9.94 37.13 -20.06
C ASN A 274 9.22 36.34 -18.95
N SER A 275 8.17 36.91 -18.36
CA SER A 275 7.39 36.27 -17.30
C SER A 275 6.73 34.96 -17.71
N ASN A 276 6.51 34.73 -19.01
CA ASN A 276 5.88 33.53 -19.56
C ASN A 276 6.92 32.52 -20.08
N ALA A 277 8.21 32.67 -19.73
CA ALA A 277 9.27 31.79 -20.22
C ALA A 277 9.06 30.32 -19.80
N ARG A 278 8.54 30.07 -18.60
CA ARG A 278 8.21 28.72 -18.08
C ARG A 278 7.03 28.04 -18.80
N ASP A 279 6.21 28.80 -19.52
CA ASP A 279 5.16 28.23 -20.36
C ASP A 279 5.74 27.54 -21.62
N ASN A 280 7.04 27.72 -21.89
CA ASN A 280 7.73 27.19 -23.06
C ASN A 280 9.11 26.57 -22.67
N LEU A 281 9.16 25.86 -21.53
CA LEU A 281 10.36 25.10 -21.12
C LEU A 281 10.81 24.15 -22.23
N ASN A 282 12.09 24.19 -22.57
CA ASN A 282 12.60 23.52 -23.78
C ASN A 282 13.89 22.73 -23.61
N HIS A 283 14.53 22.80 -22.44
CA HIS A 283 15.84 22.22 -22.16
C HIS A 283 15.95 21.80 -20.68
N ALA A 284 16.90 20.91 -20.37
CA ALA A 284 17.20 20.44 -19.03
C ALA A 284 18.71 20.39 -18.80
N VAL A 285 19.14 20.87 -17.64
CA VAL A 285 20.53 21.21 -17.29
C VAL A 285 20.78 20.96 -15.80
N VAL A 286 22.01 21.14 -15.33
CA VAL A 286 22.38 20.90 -13.92
C VAL A 286 22.93 22.18 -13.30
N ILE A 287 22.35 22.66 -12.20
CA ILE A 287 22.99 23.68 -11.35
C ILE A 287 24.06 22.98 -10.51
N VAL A 288 25.29 23.52 -10.57
CA VAL A 288 26.51 22.93 -9.99
C VAL A 288 27.29 23.91 -9.10
N GLY A 289 26.81 25.14 -9.00
CA GLY A 289 27.46 26.21 -8.26
C GLY A 289 26.68 27.51 -8.28
N TRP A 290 27.26 28.56 -7.69
CA TRP A 290 26.75 29.93 -7.71
C TRP A 290 27.87 30.95 -7.43
N ASP A 291 27.60 32.22 -7.71
CA ASP A 291 28.37 33.37 -7.25
C ASP A 291 27.42 34.54 -7.03
N ASP A 292 27.34 35.01 -5.79
CA ASP A 292 26.51 36.14 -5.34
C ASP A 292 27.02 37.50 -5.81
N ASN A 293 28.30 37.59 -6.16
CA ASN A 293 28.91 38.83 -6.65
C ASN A 293 28.92 38.92 -8.18
N TYR A 294 28.49 37.87 -8.89
CA TYR A 294 28.53 37.79 -10.35
C TYR A 294 27.93 39.02 -11.02
N ASP A 295 28.75 39.76 -11.79
CA ASP A 295 28.41 41.09 -12.24
C ASP A 295 27.22 41.11 -13.20
N LYS A 296 26.18 41.87 -12.83
CA LYS A 296 24.95 42.03 -13.62
C LYS A 296 25.16 42.61 -15.02
N SER A 297 26.27 43.28 -15.28
CA SER A 297 26.65 43.77 -16.61
C SER A 297 27.09 42.67 -17.58
N ASN A 298 27.37 41.45 -17.10
CA ASN A 298 27.68 40.31 -17.95
C ASN A 298 26.47 39.88 -18.81
N PHE A 299 25.25 39.99 -18.27
CA PHE A 299 24.01 39.63 -18.97
C PHE A 299 23.62 40.58 -20.10
N LEU A 300 22.86 40.08 -21.09
CA LEU A 300 22.29 40.89 -22.17
C LEU A 300 21.18 41.82 -21.62
N GLN A 301 20.23 41.22 -20.92
CA GLN A 301 19.21 41.93 -20.16
C GLN A 301 19.71 42.05 -18.73
N LYS A 302 20.05 43.28 -18.30
CA LYS A 302 20.70 43.54 -17.02
C LYS A 302 19.72 43.31 -15.85
N PRO A 303 19.95 42.33 -14.95
CA PRO A 303 19.16 42.19 -13.72
C PRO A 303 19.40 43.37 -12.77
N LYS A 304 18.51 43.55 -11.78
CA LYS A 304 18.61 44.64 -10.80
C LYS A 304 19.85 44.47 -9.92
N ASN A 305 20.12 43.23 -9.49
CA ASN A 305 21.19 42.84 -8.56
C ASN A 305 22.26 42.01 -9.25
N ASN A 306 23.43 41.89 -8.60
CA ASN A 306 24.41 40.86 -8.95
C ASN A 306 23.90 39.49 -8.43
N GLY A 307 24.51 38.41 -8.91
CA GLY A 307 24.22 37.07 -8.42
C GLY A 307 23.72 36.10 -9.50
N ALA A 308 24.35 34.93 -9.57
CA ALA A 308 24.05 33.93 -10.59
C ALA A 308 24.32 32.49 -10.13
N PHE A 309 23.55 31.55 -10.66
CA PHE A 309 23.85 30.12 -10.62
C PHE A 309 24.84 29.74 -11.71
N LEU A 310 25.78 28.83 -11.39
CA LEU A 310 26.62 28.16 -12.37
C LEU A 310 25.93 26.87 -12.83
N VAL A 311 25.81 26.71 -14.15
CA VAL A 311 25.06 25.63 -14.79
C VAL A 311 25.95 24.83 -15.76
N ARG A 312 25.92 23.50 -15.68
CA ARG A 312 26.50 22.57 -16.67
C ARG A 312 25.46 22.26 -17.73
N ASN A 313 25.83 22.46 -19.00
CA ASN A 313 25.03 22.15 -20.18
C ASN A 313 25.37 20.73 -20.70
N SER A 314 24.79 20.34 -21.84
CA SER A 314 24.94 19.02 -22.46
C SER A 314 25.24 19.08 -23.97
N TRP A 315 25.88 20.15 -24.44
CA TRP A 315 26.21 20.37 -25.88
C TRP A 315 27.72 20.33 -26.17
N GLY A 316 28.51 19.77 -25.25
CA GLY A 316 29.97 19.81 -25.29
C GLY A 316 30.55 21.16 -24.82
N THR A 317 31.88 21.23 -24.71
CA THR A 317 32.59 22.39 -24.12
C THR A 317 32.37 23.70 -24.91
N ASN A 318 32.26 23.61 -26.23
CA ASN A 318 32.31 24.77 -27.13
C ASN A 318 30.97 25.50 -27.32
N ASP A 319 29.84 24.89 -26.94
CA ASP A 319 28.50 25.50 -27.01
C ASP A 319 27.93 25.68 -25.60
N HIS A 320 28.39 26.76 -24.95
CA HIS A 320 27.96 27.17 -23.61
C HIS A 320 28.03 26.03 -22.58
N GLY A 321 29.10 25.21 -22.64
CA GLY A 321 29.21 23.96 -21.87
C GLY A 321 29.09 24.17 -20.36
N TYR A 322 29.56 25.32 -19.88
CA TYR A 322 29.13 25.92 -18.62
C TYR A 322 28.66 27.36 -18.87
N TYR A 323 27.61 27.78 -18.18
CA TYR A 323 27.08 29.14 -18.27
C TYR A 323 26.47 29.61 -16.95
N TRP A 324 26.34 30.92 -16.82
CA TRP A 324 25.77 31.61 -15.66
C TRP A 324 24.32 32.00 -15.92
N VAL A 325 23.45 31.76 -14.94
CA VAL A 325 22.05 32.15 -14.98
C VAL A 325 21.74 33.09 -13.84
N SER A 326 21.21 34.28 -14.13
CA SER A 326 20.83 35.26 -13.12
C SER A 326 19.84 34.67 -12.10
N TYR A 327 19.95 35.05 -10.82
CA TYR A 327 18.89 34.74 -9.85
C TYR A 327 17.53 35.37 -10.20
N GLU A 328 17.54 36.45 -10.98
CA GLU A 328 16.34 37.12 -11.51
C GLU A 328 15.83 36.49 -12.82
N ASP A 329 16.41 35.36 -13.27
CA ASP A 329 15.96 34.66 -14.47
C ASP A 329 14.57 34.03 -14.27
N LYS A 330 13.68 34.27 -15.24
CA LYS A 330 12.29 33.79 -15.21
C LYS A 330 12.06 32.53 -16.03
N SER A 331 13.10 31.98 -16.67
CA SER A 331 13.03 30.78 -17.50
C SER A 331 13.30 29.50 -16.72
N ILE A 332 14.15 29.54 -15.69
CA ILE A 332 14.57 28.33 -14.98
C ILE A 332 13.53 27.83 -13.98
N VAL A 333 13.50 26.50 -13.84
CA VAL A 333 12.76 25.74 -12.83
C VAL A 333 13.69 24.67 -12.27
N PRO A 334 14.33 24.88 -11.11
CA PRO A 334 14.92 23.79 -10.35
C PRO A 334 13.86 22.72 -10.06
N THR A 335 14.20 21.44 -10.11
CA THR A 335 13.23 20.34 -9.97
C THR A 335 13.57 19.38 -8.84
N TYR A 336 14.75 18.77 -8.85
CA TYR A 336 15.16 17.84 -7.80
C TYR A 336 16.67 17.82 -7.50
N THR A 337 17.01 17.28 -6.33
CA THR A 337 18.37 16.91 -5.92
C THR A 337 18.35 15.51 -5.33
N ILE A 338 19.42 14.75 -5.54
CA ILE A 338 19.59 13.41 -4.98
C ILE A 338 20.17 13.59 -3.58
N GLN A 339 19.37 13.28 -2.55
CA GLN A 339 19.77 13.42 -1.15
C GLN A 339 20.72 12.28 -0.76
N ASP A 340 20.40 11.06 -1.18
CA ASP A 340 21.24 9.91 -0.88
C ASP A 340 21.23 8.84 -1.98
N TYR A 341 22.30 8.05 -2.01
CA TYR A 341 22.53 6.96 -2.94
C TYR A 341 23.30 5.83 -2.27
N GLU A 342 23.29 4.67 -2.90
CA GLU A 342 24.07 3.50 -2.50
C GLU A 342 24.73 2.83 -3.70
N LYS A 343 25.76 2.03 -3.44
CA LYS A 343 26.34 1.13 -4.45
C LYS A 343 25.63 -0.23 -4.39
N THR A 344 25.09 -0.71 -5.51
CA THR A 344 24.28 -1.94 -5.50
C THR A 344 25.16 -3.19 -5.51
N ALA A 345 24.74 -4.23 -4.80
CA ALA A 345 25.49 -5.48 -4.67
C ALA A 345 25.10 -6.49 -5.76
N SER A 346 26.05 -7.31 -6.22
CA SER A 346 25.82 -8.35 -7.24
C SER A 346 24.86 -9.47 -6.80
N ASN A 347 24.54 -9.55 -5.51
CA ASN A 347 23.55 -10.46 -4.95
C ASN A 347 22.19 -9.81 -4.64
N GLU A 348 22.01 -8.55 -5.04
CA GLU A 348 20.82 -7.74 -4.81
C GLU A 348 19.81 -7.88 -5.95
N ARG A 349 18.52 -7.72 -5.65
CA ARG A 349 17.42 -7.70 -6.63
C ARG A 349 16.44 -6.61 -6.26
N ILE A 350 15.83 -5.98 -7.26
CA ILE A 350 14.74 -5.02 -7.07
C ILE A 350 13.48 -5.52 -7.75
N TYR A 351 12.35 -5.35 -7.06
CA TYR A 351 11.01 -5.68 -7.52
C TYR A 351 10.17 -4.42 -7.55
N ASN A 352 9.72 -4.07 -8.74
CA ASN A 352 8.85 -2.95 -9.00
C ASN A 352 7.59 -3.47 -9.70
N LEU A 353 6.45 -2.84 -9.45
CA LEU A 353 5.25 -3.00 -10.29
C LEU A 353 5.06 -1.80 -11.24
N GLU A 354 6.00 -0.85 -11.22
CA GLU A 354 6.05 0.35 -12.05
C GLU A 354 7.49 0.77 -12.34
N GLU A 355 7.75 1.30 -13.54
CA GLU A 355 9.08 1.76 -13.94
C GLU A 355 9.40 3.21 -13.52
N GLY A 356 8.46 3.90 -12.85
CA GLY A 356 8.60 5.28 -12.37
C GLY A 356 7.26 5.90 -11.92
N ALA A 357 7.32 6.93 -11.08
CA ALA A 357 6.15 7.62 -10.53
C ALA A 357 5.47 8.55 -11.55
N LEU A 358 4.76 7.96 -12.52
CA LEU A 358 4.07 8.66 -13.60
C LEU A 358 2.87 9.50 -13.15
N CYS A 359 2.17 9.05 -12.11
CA CYS A 359 1.24 9.87 -11.33
C CYS A 359 1.89 10.14 -9.96
N PRO A 360 2.81 11.12 -9.81
CA PRO A 360 3.55 11.31 -8.57
C PRO A 360 2.64 11.73 -7.39
N THR A 361 1.53 12.41 -7.67
CA THR A 361 0.53 12.81 -6.66
C THR A 361 -0.85 12.25 -7.02
N VAL A 362 -1.13 11.02 -6.58
CA VAL A 362 -2.49 10.53 -6.37
C VAL A 362 -2.91 10.90 -4.95
N THR A 363 -3.95 11.72 -4.81
CA THR A 363 -4.46 12.19 -3.51
C THR A 363 -5.66 11.36 -3.06
N ILE A 364 -5.64 10.88 -1.83
CA ILE A 364 -6.70 10.12 -1.18
C ILE A 364 -7.42 11.04 -0.19
N ASN A 365 -8.76 11.13 -0.25
CA ASN A 365 -9.54 11.93 0.71
C ASN A 365 -9.72 11.21 2.07
N LYS A 366 -8.60 10.85 2.71
CA LYS A 366 -8.49 10.21 4.03
C LYS A 366 -7.22 10.72 4.73
N LYS A 367 -7.27 10.89 6.06
CA LYS A 367 -6.11 11.35 6.83
C LYS A 367 -5.00 10.30 6.93
N THR A 368 -5.38 9.03 6.91
CA THR A 368 -4.45 7.90 6.92
C THR A 368 -4.83 6.94 5.79
N ALA A 369 -3.83 6.39 5.10
CA ALA A 369 -4.05 5.33 4.11
C ALA A 369 -2.86 4.37 4.08
N GLY A 370 -3.14 3.10 3.79
CA GLY A 370 -2.14 2.07 3.52
C GLY A 370 -2.09 1.77 2.03
N PHE A 371 -0.93 1.98 1.41
CA PHE A 371 -0.68 1.69 0.00
C PHE A 371 0.08 0.37 -0.08
N VAL A 372 -0.45 -0.63 -0.78
CA VAL A 372 0.06 -2.00 -0.75
C VAL A 372 0.43 -2.48 -2.15
N ASN A 373 1.63 -3.05 -2.29
CA ASN A 373 2.06 -3.79 -3.49
C ASN A 373 2.39 -5.24 -3.11
N ILE A 374 2.05 -6.20 -3.97
CA ILE A 374 2.31 -7.64 -3.81
C ILE A 374 3.33 -8.10 -4.86
N PHE A 375 4.58 -8.24 -4.43
CA PHE A 375 5.68 -8.67 -5.28
C PHE A 375 5.78 -10.19 -5.34
N SER A 376 6.11 -10.75 -6.51
CA SER A 376 6.37 -12.19 -6.69
C SER A 376 7.88 -12.44 -6.80
N LEU A 377 8.49 -12.99 -5.75
CA LEU A 377 9.94 -13.21 -5.70
C LEU A 377 10.40 -14.29 -6.69
N LYS A 378 11.46 -14.01 -7.46
CA LYS A 378 12.12 -14.93 -8.42
C LYS A 378 12.78 -16.14 -7.74
N GLY A 379 12.95 -16.12 -6.43
CA GLY A 379 13.56 -17.20 -5.68
C GLY A 379 13.43 -17.06 -4.17
N LYS A 380 14.41 -17.60 -3.45
CA LYS A 380 14.50 -17.55 -2.00
C LYS A 380 15.43 -16.43 -1.55
N GLU A 381 14.87 -15.37 -0.99
CA GLU A 381 15.53 -14.07 -0.86
C GLU A 381 15.26 -13.42 0.51
N GLN A 382 16.21 -12.63 0.99
CA GLN A 382 16.10 -11.80 2.17
C GLN A 382 15.57 -10.43 1.76
N LEU A 383 14.49 -9.96 2.40
CA LEU A 383 14.00 -8.59 2.18
C LEU A 383 14.96 -7.60 2.85
N ASP A 384 15.28 -6.51 2.14
CA ASP A 384 16.37 -5.60 2.54
C ASP A 384 15.91 -4.14 2.72
N LYS A 385 15.37 -3.50 1.67
CA LYS A 385 14.91 -2.11 1.71
C LYS A 385 13.59 -1.95 0.97
N ILE A 386 12.77 -0.99 1.41
CA ILE A 386 11.62 -0.51 0.64
C ILE A 386 11.87 0.93 0.23
N SER A 387 11.66 1.25 -1.04
CA SER A 387 11.67 2.62 -1.58
C SER A 387 10.27 3.02 -2.02
N PHE A 388 9.87 4.28 -1.81
CA PHE A 388 8.54 4.77 -2.18
C PHE A 388 8.54 6.27 -2.51
N TYR A 389 7.48 6.75 -3.19
CA TYR A 389 7.29 8.17 -3.54
C TYR A 389 6.05 8.76 -2.85
N THR A 390 6.17 9.96 -2.28
CA THR A 390 5.03 10.74 -1.75
C THR A 390 5.27 12.25 -1.80
N SER A 391 4.19 13.04 -1.84
CA SER A 391 4.17 14.50 -1.78
C SER A 391 3.51 15.06 -0.49
N ASP A 392 3.14 14.20 0.46
CA ASP A 392 2.41 14.55 1.69
C ASP A 392 3.36 15.14 2.76
N VAL A 393 3.93 16.31 2.48
CA VAL A 393 4.97 16.92 3.34
C VAL A 393 4.45 17.19 4.76
N GLY A 394 5.24 16.77 5.74
CA GLY A 394 4.91 16.78 7.17
C GLY A 394 4.13 15.56 7.65
N ALA A 395 3.78 14.60 6.79
CA ALA A 395 3.13 13.36 7.20
C ALA A 395 4.06 12.43 7.98
N GLU A 396 3.47 11.61 8.85
CA GLU A 396 4.10 10.42 9.43
C GLU A 396 3.96 9.24 8.45
N TYR A 397 4.97 8.39 8.32
CA TYR A 397 4.86 7.10 7.61
C TYR A 397 5.47 5.94 8.39
N GLN A 398 5.01 4.72 8.09
CA GLN A 398 5.61 3.48 8.59
C GLN A 398 5.36 2.31 7.63
N ILE A 399 6.35 1.41 7.48
CA ILE A 399 6.31 0.29 6.54
C ILE A 399 5.94 -1.01 7.25
N TYR A 400 5.05 -1.76 6.61
CA TYR A 400 4.43 -2.97 7.10
C TYR A 400 4.63 -4.16 6.15
N TYR A 401 4.95 -5.32 6.72
CA TYR A 401 4.72 -6.60 6.05
C TYR A 401 3.28 -7.06 6.31
N VAL A 402 2.57 -7.44 5.25
CA VAL A 402 1.19 -7.96 5.35
C VAL A 402 1.20 -9.44 4.94
N PRO A 403 0.84 -10.39 5.83
CA PRO A 403 0.70 -11.79 5.44
C PRO A 403 -0.46 -11.98 4.44
N LEU A 404 -0.35 -12.99 3.58
CA LEU A 404 -1.45 -13.41 2.70
C LEU A 404 -2.19 -14.62 3.29
N ASP A 405 -3.49 -14.69 3.05
CA ASP A 405 -4.32 -15.85 3.42
C ASP A 405 -4.24 -16.99 2.38
N GLN A 406 -5.06 -18.03 2.58
CA GLN A 406 -5.03 -19.24 1.73
C GLN A 406 -5.59 -19.01 0.32
N ASP A 407 -6.38 -17.95 0.14
CA ASP A 407 -7.01 -17.56 -1.11
C ASP A 407 -6.25 -16.38 -1.77
N GLY A 408 -5.16 -15.90 -1.15
CA GLY A 408 -4.26 -14.85 -1.67
C GLY A 408 -4.53 -13.44 -1.16
N ASN A 409 -5.52 -13.24 -0.29
CA ASN A 409 -5.92 -11.91 0.19
C ASN A 409 -5.05 -11.40 1.34
N LEU A 410 -5.06 -10.08 1.58
CA LEU A 410 -4.35 -9.43 2.69
C LEU A 410 -4.94 -9.81 4.07
N ASP A 411 -4.20 -10.54 4.90
CA ASP A 411 -4.56 -10.75 6.32
C ASP A 411 -4.11 -9.55 7.15
N LEU A 412 -4.90 -8.47 7.13
CA LEU A 412 -4.63 -7.24 7.91
C LEU A 412 -4.50 -7.52 9.42
N ASN A 413 -5.22 -8.53 9.96
CA ASN A 413 -5.04 -9.01 11.33
C ASN A 413 -3.60 -9.46 11.64
N GLY A 414 -2.88 -9.90 10.60
CA GLY A 414 -1.53 -10.41 10.65
C GLY A 414 -0.44 -9.34 10.52
N MET A 415 -0.75 -8.09 10.13
CA MET A 415 0.25 -7.12 9.69
C MET A 415 1.32 -6.78 10.75
N LYS A 416 2.57 -6.64 10.31
CA LYS A 416 3.76 -6.45 11.14
C LYS A 416 4.49 -5.18 10.73
N ALA A 417 4.77 -4.27 11.66
CA ALA A 417 5.67 -3.15 11.40
C ALA A 417 7.10 -3.70 11.21
N ILE A 418 7.75 -3.29 10.12
CA ILE A 418 9.10 -3.76 9.73
C ILE A 418 10.11 -2.62 9.53
N SER A 419 9.66 -1.38 9.50
CA SER A 419 10.50 -0.18 9.64
C SER A 419 10.12 0.60 10.90
N GLU A 420 11.04 1.42 11.38
CA GLU A 420 10.71 2.56 12.25
C GLU A 420 9.76 3.52 11.52
N SER A 421 9.09 4.38 12.27
CA SER A 421 8.36 5.51 11.73
C SER A 421 9.32 6.53 11.11
N GLY A 422 8.80 7.39 10.23
CA GLY A 422 9.53 8.52 9.68
C GLY A 422 8.59 9.69 9.34
N THR A 423 9.19 10.84 9.04
CA THR A 423 8.47 12.04 8.60
C THR A 423 8.81 12.34 7.13
N VAL A 424 7.79 12.72 6.35
CA VAL A 424 7.97 13.23 4.99
C VAL A 424 8.50 14.67 5.07
N ASN A 425 9.81 14.85 4.92
CA ASN A 425 10.46 16.17 5.04
C ASN A 425 10.45 16.98 3.73
N TYR A 426 10.15 16.33 2.61
CA TYR A 426 10.08 16.87 1.25
C TYR A 426 9.19 15.99 0.36
N GLU A 427 8.72 16.53 -0.77
CA GLU A 427 8.12 15.74 -1.85
C GLU A 427 9.21 14.93 -2.57
N GLY A 428 8.97 13.66 -2.87
CA GLY A 428 9.91 12.83 -3.64
C GLY A 428 10.04 11.40 -3.16
N TYR A 429 11.21 10.81 -3.47
CA TYR A 429 11.55 9.42 -3.14
C TYR A 429 12.22 9.29 -1.78
N TYR A 430 11.84 8.25 -1.05
CA TYR A 430 12.45 7.82 0.21
C TYR A 430 12.81 6.35 0.16
N THR A 431 13.94 5.95 0.75
CA THR A 431 14.28 4.54 0.98
C THR A 431 14.44 4.24 2.46
N LYS A 432 13.98 3.07 2.91
CA LYS A 432 14.14 2.62 4.30
C LYS A 432 14.55 1.16 4.38
N GLN A 433 15.60 0.92 5.15
CA GLN A 433 16.07 -0.40 5.55
C GLN A 433 15.01 -1.13 6.38
N ILE A 434 14.75 -2.38 6.03
CA ILE A 434 13.91 -3.30 6.80
C ILE A 434 14.70 -3.74 8.04
N LYS A 435 14.12 -3.56 9.23
CA LYS A 435 14.77 -3.86 10.52
C LYS A 435 14.61 -5.32 10.95
N SER A 436 13.53 -5.98 10.50
CA SER A 436 13.25 -7.39 10.82
C SER A 436 13.81 -8.31 9.75
N PRO A 437 14.72 -9.27 10.06
CA PRO A 437 15.29 -10.18 9.06
C PRO A 437 14.24 -11.17 8.55
N ILE A 438 13.78 -10.95 7.31
CA ILE A 438 12.70 -11.71 6.67
C ILE A 438 13.27 -12.41 5.43
N ILE A 439 13.33 -13.75 5.44
CA ILE A 439 13.68 -14.56 4.28
C ILE A 439 12.40 -15.19 3.73
N LYS A 440 12.10 -14.99 2.44
CA LYS A 440 10.85 -15.39 1.78
C LYS A 440 11.09 -15.99 0.40
N GLN A 441 10.01 -16.57 -0.14
CA GLN A 441 9.88 -17.07 -1.51
C GLN A 441 8.41 -16.95 -1.93
N GLY A 442 8.14 -16.73 -3.22
CA GLY A 442 6.77 -16.51 -3.72
C GLY A 442 6.24 -15.09 -3.46
N LYS A 443 4.92 -14.92 -3.29
CA LYS A 443 4.26 -13.61 -3.07
C LYS A 443 4.65 -13.00 -1.71
N VAL A 444 4.93 -11.69 -1.70
CA VAL A 444 5.21 -10.86 -0.52
C VAL A 444 4.45 -9.54 -0.66
N ALA A 445 3.55 -9.24 0.29
CA ALA A 445 2.85 -7.96 0.33
C ALA A 445 3.53 -6.97 1.28
N ILE A 446 3.88 -5.79 0.75
CA ILE A 446 4.44 -4.66 1.48
C ILE A 446 3.43 -3.53 1.47
N MET A 447 3.13 -2.97 2.63
CA MET A 447 2.29 -1.80 2.80
C MET A 447 3.10 -0.62 3.32
N VAL A 448 3.08 0.51 2.61
CA VAL A 448 3.50 1.81 3.14
C VAL A 448 2.26 2.50 3.72
N VAL A 449 2.24 2.73 5.02
CA VAL A 449 1.18 3.52 5.66
C VAL A 449 1.64 4.97 5.76
N ILE A 450 0.81 5.90 5.30
CA ILE A 450 1.02 7.35 5.42
C ILE A 450 -0.14 7.93 6.26
N LYS A 451 0.20 8.87 7.13
CA LYS A 451 -0.70 9.60 8.04
C LYS A 451 -0.43 11.10 7.90
N SER A 452 -1.25 11.76 7.09
CA SER A 452 -1.07 13.16 6.67
C SER A 452 -1.05 14.10 7.87
N SER A 453 -0.26 15.18 7.76
CA SER A 453 -0.36 16.34 8.65
C SER A 453 -1.73 17.03 8.50
N GLY A 454 -2.31 16.99 7.31
CA GLY A 454 -3.58 17.61 6.93
C GLY A 454 -4.78 16.66 7.02
N LYS A 455 -5.54 16.56 5.92
CA LYS A 455 -6.78 15.78 5.78
C LYS A 455 -6.70 14.64 4.76
N ASN A 456 -5.73 14.70 3.85
CA ASN A 456 -5.65 13.87 2.65
C ASN A 456 -4.22 13.34 2.52
N THR A 457 -4.04 12.05 2.37
CA THR A 457 -2.72 11.47 2.04
C THR A 457 -2.43 11.55 0.54
N SER A 458 -1.16 11.52 0.15
CA SER A 458 -0.74 11.33 -1.24
C SER A 458 0.33 10.25 -1.39
N MET A 459 0.36 9.62 -2.56
CA MET A 459 1.31 8.59 -2.95
C MET A 459 1.56 8.66 -4.46
N GLY A 460 2.76 8.27 -4.89
CA GLY A 460 3.05 8.02 -6.30
C GLY A 460 2.36 6.74 -6.79
N ALA A 461 1.95 6.69 -8.05
CA ALA A 461 1.41 5.50 -8.69
C ALA A 461 1.70 5.44 -10.20
N GLU A 462 1.62 4.23 -10.74
CA GLU A 462 1.42 3.94 -12.16
C GLU A 462 -0.01 4.32 -12.58
N GLY A 463 -0.15 4.97 -13.74
CA GLY A 463 -1.44 5.27 -14.35
C GLY A 463 -1.31 6.16 -15.58
N THR A 464 -2.43 6.43 -16.24
CA THR A 464 -2.51 7.38 -17.37
C THR A 464 -3.53 8.46 -17.07
N TYR A 465 -3.08 9.71 -17.00
CA TYR A 465 -3.91 10.87 -16.66
C TYR A 465 -4.49 11.57 -17.90
N ASP A 466 -3.92 11.38 -19.09
CA ASP A 466 -4.42 11.88 -20.37
C ASP A 466 -3.98 11.01 -21.56
N ALA A 467 -4.40 11.37 -22.77
CA ALA A 467 -4.02 10.67 -24.00
C ALA A 467 -2.61 11.03 -24.53
N ALA A 468 -1.92 12.02 -23.93
CA ALA A 468 -0.57 12.43 -24.34
C ALA A 468 0.50 11.62 -23.61
N SER A 469 0.31 11.38 -22.31
CA SER A 469 1.12 10.50 -21.45
C SER A 469 1.11 9.04 -21.94
N ALA A 470 -0.03 8.56 -22.44
CA ALA A 470 -0.17 7.24 -23.05
C ALA A 470 0.76 6.96 -24.25
N LYS A 471 1.38 7.99 -24.85
CA LYS A 471 2.38 7.85 -25.92
C LYS A 471 3.79 7.54 -25.41
N TYR A 472 4.06 7.74 -24.11
CA TYR A 472 5.38 7.54 -23.49
C TYR A 472 5.41 6.31 -22.57
N TYR A 473 4.28 5.98 -21.93
CA TYR A 473 4.14 4.81 -21.07
C TYR A 473 2.71 4.26 -21.13
N VAL A 474 2.57 2.93 -21.07
CA VAL A 474 1.26 2.25 -20.98
C VAL A 474 1.23 1.37 -19.72
N PRO A 475 0.34 1.64 -18.75
CA PRO A 475 0.30 0.91 -17.47
C PRO A 475 0.10 -0.61 -17.56
N SER A 476 0.85 -1.34 -16.73
CA SER A 476 0.80 -2.80 -16.54
C SER A 476 0.01 -3.22 -15.29
N ILE A 477 -1.14 -2.58 -15.05
CA ILE A 477 -1.95 -2.82 -13.85
C ILE A 477 -2.72 -4.14 -13.96
N SER A 478 -2.45 -5.11 -13.07
CA SER A 478 -3.21 -6.36 -12.96
C SER A 478 -3.97 -6.48 -11.63
N LYS A 479 -4.90 -7.44 -11.55
CA LYS A 479 -5.62 -7.78 -10.31
C LYS A 479 -4.69 -8.38 -9.28
N GLU A 480 -5.03 -8.20 -8.00
CA GLU A 480 -4.30 -8.82 -6.86
C GLU A 480 -2.81 -8.41 -6.78
N GLU A 481 -2.40 -7.37 -7.49
CA GLU A 481 -1.06 -6.80 -7.45
C GLU A 481 -0.97 -5.64 -6.46
N SER A 482 -1.94 -4.71 -6.47
CA SER A 482 -1.87 -3.49 -5.65
C SER A 482 -3.20 -3.11 -5.02
N TYR A 483 -3.18 -2.72 -3.73
CA TYR A 483 -4.37 -2.43 -2.93
C TYR A 483 -4.26 -1.09 -2.19
N LEU A 484 -5.42 -0.47 -1.95
CA LEU A 484 -5.59 0.65 -1.03
C LEU A 484 -6.29 0.19 0.25
N VAL A 485 -5.73 0.49 1.42
CA VAL A 485 -6.28 0.19 2.75
C VAL A 485 -6.71 1.48 3.44
N THR A 486 -7.98 1.53 3.85
CA THR A 486 -8.60 2.65 4.57
C THR A 486 -9.57 2.13 5.63
N ASP A 487 -10.38 3.01 6.22
CA ASP A 487 -11.55 2.69 7.04
C ASP A 487 -12.63 1.86 6.32
N TYR A 488 -12.61 1.81 4.97
CA TYR A 488 -13.41 0.86 4.18
C TYR A 488 -12.73 -0.51 3.96
N GLY A 489 -11.56 -0.73 4.55
CA GLY A 489 -10.76 -1.95 4.40
C GLY A 489 -9.89 -1.92 3.15
N SER A 490 -9.43 -3.11 2.73
CA SER A 490 -8.58 -3.31 1.54
C SER A 490 -9.41 -3.36 0.24
N GLN A 491 -9.09 -2.49 -0.72
CA GLN A 491 -9.68 -2.43 -2.05
C GLN A 491 -8.61 -2.71 -3.11
N ASP A 492 -8.87 -3.63 -4.05
CA ASP A 492 -8.01 -3.89 -5.23
C ASP A 492 -8.05 -2.69 -6.18
N SER A 493 -6.88 -2.18 -6.58
CA SER A 493 -6.71 -0.95 -7.35
C SER A 493 -6.91 -1.15 -8.87
N TYR A 494 -7.01 -2.39 -9.36
CA TYR A 494 -7.07 -2.77 -10.79
C TYR A 494 -8.17 -2.08 -11.63
N LYS A 495 -9.17 -1.43 -11.00
CA LYS A 495 -10.32 -0.81 -11.70
C LYS A 495 -10.35 0.71 -11.66
N GLU A 496 -9.31 1.36 -11.13
CA GLU A 496 -9.14 2.81 -11.25
C GLU A 496 -8.13 3.14 -12.37
N ASN A 497 -7.99 4.41 -12.77
CA ASN A 497 -7.09 4.82 -13.87
C ASN A 497 -5.58 4.77 -13.51
N TYR A 498 -5.29 4.23 -12.33
CA TYR A 498 -3.98 4.15 -11.67
C TYR A 498 -4.10 2.99 -10.66
N GLY A 499 -3.03 2.22 -10.47
CA GLY A 499 -3.16 0.94 -9.77
C GLY A 499 -1.93 0.54 -8.97
N ASN A 500 -0.80 0.37 -9.65
CA ASN A 500 0.45 -0.01 -9.00
C ASN A 500 1.06 1.18 -8.28
N TRP A 501 1.11 1.16 -6.95
CA TRP A 501 1.71 2.26 -6.18
C TRP A 501 3.22 2.31 -6.42
N THR A 502 3.82 3.48 -6.33
CA THR A 502 5.28 3.63 -6.35
C THR A 502 5.85 3.14 -5.02
N ILE A 503 5.98 1.82 -4.92
CA ILE A 503 6.60 1.07 -3.85
C ILE A 503 7.49 0.04 -4.53
N LYS A 504 8.78 0.04 -4.18
CA LYS A 504 9.83 -0.80 -4.74
C LYS A 504 10.41 -1.66 -3.62
N LEU A 505 10.43 -2.97 -3.79
CA LEU A 505 11.00 -3.93 -2.83
C LEU A 505 12.40 -4.34 -3.28
N THR A 506 13.40 -4.05 -2.45
CA THR A 506 14.77 -4.52 -2.65
C THR A 506 15.04 -5.73 -1.76
N THR A 507 15.67 -6.77 -2.34
CA THR A 507 16.03 -8.02 -1.66
C THR A 507 17.50 -8.39 -1.94
N ARG A 508 18.02 -9.38 -1.22
CA ARG A 508 19.30 -10.04 -1.49
C ARG A 508 19.13 -11.56 -1.53
N ASN A 509 19.95 -12.26 -2.32
CA ASN A 509 19.97 -13.72 -2.36
C ASN A 509 20.22 -14.32 -0.96
N ALA A 510 19.39 -15.27 -0.51
CA ALA A 510 19.46 -15.81 0.85
C ALA A 510 20.01 -17.23 0.92
N ASN A 511 21.09 -17.42 1.68
CA ASN A 511 21.70 -18.73 1.91
C ASN A 511 20.67 -19.77 2.43
N GLU A 512 20.86 -21.03 2.05
CA GLU A 512 19.72 -21.95 1.82
C GLU A 512 18.90 -22.37 3.06
N LYS A 513 19.39 -22.20 4.29
CA LYS A 513 18.94 -23.01 5.43
C LYS A 513 17.65 -22.62 6.18
N SER A 514 17.03 -21.45 5.95
CA SER A 514 15.74 -21.09 6.60
C SER A 514 14.82 -20.19 5.77
N VAL A 515 13.50 -20.28 6.00
CA VAL A 515 12.46 -19.36 5.51
C VAL A 515 11.69 -18.81 6.71
N THR A 516 11.42 -17.50 6.73
CA THR A 516 10.69 -16.83 7.81
C THR A 516 9.19 -17.07 7.68
N GLN A 517 8.62 -17.83 8.61
CA GLN A 517 7.17 -18.00 8.76
C GLN A 517 6.55 -16.69 9.30
N ASP A 518 5.35 -16.34 8.86
CA ASP A 518 4.73 -15.03 9.16
C ASP A 518 4.51 -14.78 10.66
N ASN A 519 4.22 -15.85 11.40
CA ASN A 519 4.10 -15.85 12.85
C ASN A 519 5.45 -15.72 13.60
N LYS A 520 6.58 -15.75 12.88
CA LYS A 520 7.94 -15.51 13.39
C LYS A 520 8.52 -14.16 12.93
N ILE A 521 7.84 -13.42 12.06
CA ILE A 521 8.26 -12.06 11.70
C ILE A 521 8.10 -11.18 12.93
N GLN A 522 9.22 -10.61 13.39
CA GLN A 522 9.20 -9.70 14.52
C GLN A 522 8.48 -8.41 14.13
N ASN A 523 7.45 -8.07 14.89
CA ASN A 523 6.76 -6.78 14.81
C ASN A 523 7.54 -5.77 15.65
N ILE A 524 8.07 -4.72 15.03
CA ILE A 524 8.65 -3.61 15.81
C ILE A 524 7.55 -2.67 16.33
N LYS A 525 7.91 -1.61 17.05
CA LYS A 525 6.92 -0.65 17.59
C LYS A 525 6.03 -0.09 16.47
N LYS A 526 4.71 -0.36 16.55
CA LYS A 526 3.72 0.32 15.70
C LYS A 526 3.50 1.72 16.24
N GLU A 527 3.68 2.74 15.41
CA GLU A 527 3.37 4.13 15.75
C GLU A 527 2.18 4.67 14.96
N ILE A 528 1.99 4.18 13.73
CA ILE A 528 0.74 4.31 12.98
C ILE A 528 0.05 2.95 13.05
N THR A 529 -1.12 2.87 13.67
CA THR A 529 -1.79 1.61 14.01
C THR A 529 -2.94 1.26 13.06
N GLU A 530 -3.47 0.05 13.20
CA GLU A 530 -4.76 -0.37 12.65
C GLU A 530 -5.87 0.66 12.90
N LYS A 531 -5.89 1.29 14.09
CA LYS A 531 -6.88 2.31 14.45
C LYS A 531 -6.62 3.67 13.76
N ASP A 532 -5.37 4.03 13.50
CA ASP A 532 -5.05 5.23 12.71
C ASP A 532 -5.53 5.09 11.26
N LEU A 533 -5.47 3.88 10.69
CA LEU A 533 -6.06 3.51 9.39
C LEU A 533 -7.59 3.49 9.40
N GLY A 534 -8.22 3.58 10.57
CA GLY A 534 -9.67 3.46 10.74
C GLY A 534 -10.21 2.03 10.68
N LEU A 535 -9.38 1.01 10.94
CA LEU A 535 -9.82 -0.39 11.00
C LEU A 535 -10.47 -0.70 12.36
N HIS A 536 -11.60 -1.39 12.34
CA HIS A 536 -12.46 -1.64 13.51
C HIS A 536 -12.01 -2.93 14.22
N SER A 537 -11.57 -2.83 15.47
CA SER A 537 -11.15 -4.02 16.24
C SER A 537 -12.33 -4.78 16.84
N ILE A 538 -12.28 -6.11 16.78
CA ILE A 538 -13.25 -7.01 17.45
C ILE A 538 -13.00 -6.98 18.97
N SER A 539 -14.03 -6.65 19.75
CA SER A 539 -13.95 -6.47 21.21
C SER A 539 -14.33 -7.73 22.01
N ASP A 540 -15.44 -8.40 21.69
CA ASP A 540 -15.80 -9.71 22.23
C ASP A 540 -16.40 -10.66 21.17
N LEU A 541 -16.53 -11.92 21.59
CA LEU A 541 -17.12 -13.05 20.90
C LEU A 541 -18.00 -13.79 21.91
N GLU A 542 -19.29 -13.55 21.96
CA GLU A 542 -20.24 -14.38 22.71
C GLU A 542 -20.61 -15.65 21.93
N LEU A 543 -21.03 -16.70 22.64
CA LEU A 543 -21.48 -17.96 22.04
C LEU A 543 -22.85 -18.35 22.59
N ASP A 544 -23.85 -18.52 21.72
CA ASP A 544 -24.98 -19.40 22.02
C ASP A 544 -24.52 -20.87 21.90
N ALA A 545 -23.67 -21.26 22.84
CA ALA A 545 -23.20 -22.62 23.04
C ALA A 545 -24.15 -23.43 23.94
N GLY A 546 -25.45 -23.13 23.90
CA GLY A 546 -26.50 -23.75 24.71
C GLY A 546 -26.46 -25.28 24.69
N ASN A 547 -25.81 -25.88 25.70
CA ASN A 547 -25.85 -27.32 25.97
C ASN A 547 -25.52 -28.23 24.75
N VAL A 548 -24.50 -27.88 23.95
CA VAL A 548 -24.16 -28.54 22.67
C VAL A 548 -24.06 -30.08 22.79
N VAL A 549 -24.96 -30.81 22.11
CA VAL A 549 -25.03 -32.29 22.17
C VAL A 549 -24.46 -32.96 20.92
N TYR A 550 -23.59 -33.97 21.11
CA TYR A 550 -23.05 -34.83 20.06
C TYR A 550 -24.14 -35.60 19.30
N ASN A 551 -24.10 -35.53 17.97
CA ASN A 551 -24.94 -36.32 17.05
C ASN A 551 -24.15 -36.97 15.90
N GLY A 552 -22.81 -36.98 15.96
CA GLY A 552 -21.92 -37.48 14.90
C GLY A 552 -21.54 -36.47 13.82
N LYS A 553 -22.24 -35.32 13.72
CA LYS A 553 -21.87 -34.20 12.85
C LYS A 553 -21.05 -33.16 13.62
N SER A 554 -20.25 -32.39 12.89
CA SER A 554 -19.49 -31.23 13.40
C SER A 554 -20.41 -30.17 14.01
N LYS A 555 -19.90 -29.39 14.96
CA LYS A 555 -20.65 -28.41 15.74
C LYS A 555 -20.14 -26.99 15.50
N LYS A 556 -21.04 -26.14 15.03
CA LYS A 556 -20.88 -24.69 14.99
C LYS A 556 -22.03 -24.11 15.81
N PRO A 557 -21.84 -23.78 17.11
CA PRO A 557 -22.76 -22.92 17.85
C PRO A 557 -22.85 -21.54 17.18
N ASN A 558 -23.91 -20.78 17.46
CA ASN A 558 -23.99 -19.42 16.94
C ASN A 558 -22.98 -18.52 17.67
N THR A 559 -22.36 -17.62 16.92
CA THR A 559 -21.38 -16.64 17.39
C THR A 559 -22.02 -15.26 17.32
N ILE A 560 -21.96 -14.52 18.41
CA ILE A 560 -22.32 -13.10 18.46
C ILE A 560 -20.99 -12.37 18.64
N VAL A 561 -20.71 -11.37 17.82
CA VAL A 561 -19.38 -10.72 17.74
C VAL A 561 -19.61 -9.22 17.68
N THR A 562 -18.82 -8.46 18.44
CA THR A 562 -18.94 -6.99 18.53
C THR A 562 -17.61 -6.29 18.30
N THR A 563 -17.67 -5.01 17.90
CA THR A 563 -16.51 -4.11 17.86
C THR A 563 -16.31 -3.36 19.18
N ASP A 564 -15.22 -2.59 19.30
CA ASP A 564 -14.98 -1.69 20.45
C ASP A 564 -16.06 -0.59 20.62
N ASN A 565 -16.97 -0.43 19.65
CA ASN A 565 -18.11 0.51 19.68
C ASN A 565 -19.47 -0.21 19.82
N ASP A 566 -19.49 -1.45 20.31
CA ASP A 566 -20.68 -2.32 20.48
C ASP A 566 -21.48 -2.65 19.20
N GLU A 567 -20.93 -2.34 18.02
CA GLU A 567 -21.48 -2.71 16.70
C GLU A 567 -21.45 -4.25 16.52
N LEU A 568 -22.60 -4.84 16.18
CA LEU A 568 -22.75 -6.27 15.92
C LEU A 568 -22.28 -6.64 14.51
N LEU A 569 -21.48 -7.71 14.40
CA LEU A 569 -20.91 -8.18 13.13
C LEU A 569 -21.64 -9.41 12.56
N ASP A 570 -21.65 -9.52 11.24
CA ASP A 570 -22.26 -10.63 10.49
C ASP A 570 -21.24 -11.68 10.01
N LEU A 571 -21.65 -12.95 10.11
CA LEU A 571 -20.77 -14.10 9.82
C LEU A 571 -20.59 -14.30 8.31
N ASN A 572 -19.34 -14.51 7.90
CA ASN A 572 -18.78 -14.61 6.54
C ASN A 572 -18.61 -13.27 5.82
N ASP A 573 -19.41 -12.25 6.17
CA ASP A 573 -19.30 -10.91 5.59
C ASP A 573 -18.24 -10.08 6.33
N ASP A 574 -18.36 -9.94 7.65
CA ASP A 574 -17.46 -9.11 8.48
C ASP A 574 -16.34 -9.92 9.16
N TYR A 575 -16.59 -11.22 9.40
CA TYR A 575 -15.65 -12.12 10.05
C TYR A 575 -15.84 -13.57 9.62
N TYR A 576 -14.83 -14.41 9.86
CA TYR A 576 -14.95 -15.87 9.66
C TYR A 576 -14.68 -16.67 10.93
N ALA A 577 -15.35 -17.82 11.03
CA ALA A 577 -15.36 -18.67 12.23
C ALA A 577 -14.67 -20.03 12.01
N VAL A 578 -13.44 -20.15 12.50
CA VAL A 578 -12.62 -21.36 12.43
C VAL A 578 -12.91 -22.27 13.64
N TYR A 579 -13.30 -23.52 13.39
CA TYR A 579 -13.68 -24.47 14.43
C TYR A 579 -12.70 -25.64 14.54
N LYS A 580 -12.21 -25.91 15.75
CA LYS A 580 -11.29 -27.04 16.04
C LYS A 580 -11.90 -28.03 17.03
N ASN A 581 -11.59 -29.32 16.84
CA ASN A 581 -12.07 -30.46 17.63
C ASN A 581 -13.62 -30.63 17.69
N ASN A 582 -14.37 -29.94 16.83
CA ASN A 582 -15.80 -29.73 16.97
C ASN A 582 -16.73 -30.88 16.57
N LYS A 583 -16.22 -32.07 16.22
CA LYS A 583 -17.03 -33.23 15.80
C LYS A 583 -17.27 -34.26 16.92
N ASN A 584 -16.36 -34.34 17.88
CA ASN A 584 -16.36 -35.40 18.90
C ASN A 584 -16.78 -34.87 20.27
N ILE A 585 -17.30 -35.75 21.14
CA ILE A 585 -17.54 -35.43 22.55
C ILE A 585 -16.20 -35.00 23.18
N GLY A 586 -16.15 -33.81 23.77
CA GLY A 586 -14.91 -33.20 24.27
C GLY A 586 -14.97 -31.68 24.38
N LEU A 587 -13.79 -31.06 24.53
CA LEU A 587 -13.61 -29.62 24.46
C LEU A 587 -13.32 -29.23 23.00
N ALA A 588 -14.16 -28.39 22.44
CA ALA A 588 -14.00 -27.77 21.13
C ALA A 588 -13.65 -26.29 21.29
N THR A 589 -13.09 -25.68 20.23
CA THR A 589 -12.80 -24.25 20.19
C THR A 589 -13.36 -23.63 18.93
N VAL A 590 -13.71 -22.36 19.03
CA VAL A 590 -14.04 -21.49 17.90
C VAL A 590 -13.16 -20.25 17.99
N THR A 591 -12.53 -19.92 16.87
CA THR A 591 -11.68 -18.74 16.70
C THR A 591 -12.31 -17.88 15.62
N ILE A 592 -12.64 -16.65 15.97
CA ILE A 592 -13.07 -15.61 15.03
C ILE A 592 -11.87 -14.81 14.57
N LYS A 593 -11.86 -14.41 13.30
CA LYS A 593 -10.95 -13.42 12.71
C LYS A 593 -11.77 -12.41 11.90
N GLY A 594 -11.43 -11.12 12.00
CA GLY A 594 -12.02 -10.07 11.19
C GLY A 594 -11.63 -10.14 9.71
N LYS A 595 -12.45 -9.52 8.86
CA LYS A 595 -12.33 -9.44 7.40
C LYS A 595 -12.61 -8.01 6.93
N SER A 596 -11.99 -7.61 5.81
CA SER A 596 -12.05 -6.25 5.26
C SER A 596 -11.60 -5.19 6.28
N PHE A 597 -12.47 -4.28 6.72
CA PHE A 597 -12.15 -3.24 7.71
C PHE A 597 -12.19 -3.73 9.16
N PHE A 598 -12.76 -4.91 9.42
CA PHE A 598 -12.75 -5.51 10.76
C PHE A 598 -11.46 -6.30 10.98
N VAL A 599 -10.82 -6.08 12.13
CA VAL A 599 -9.53 -6.68 12.50
C VAL A 599 -9.53 -7.26 13.91
N GLY A 600 -8.54 -8.12 14.17
CA GLY A 600 -8.35 -8.81 15.44
C GLY A 600 -8.95 -10.23 15.45
N SER A 601 -8.73 -10.93 16.56
CA SER A 601 -9.17 -12.31 16.73
C SER A 601 -9.56 -12.62 18.16
N LYS A 602 -10.66 -13.35 18.34
CA LYS A 602 -11.15 -13.83 19.65
C LYS A 602 -11.34 -15.34 19.59
N THR A 603 -11.11 -16.04 20.70
CA THR A 603 -11.28 -17.50 20.79
C THR A 603 -12.01 -17.89 22.08
N LYS A 604 -13.25 -18.37 21.97
CA LYS A 604 -13.97 -19.02 23.09
C LYS A 604 -14.00 -20.55 22.91
N LYS A 605 -14.14 -21.29 24.02
CA LYS A 605 -14.08 -22.75 24.08
C LYS A 605 -15.41 -23.31 24.58
N PHE A 606 -15.93 -24.37 23.94
CA PHE A 606 -17.23 -24.95 24.28
C PHE A 606 -17.17 -26.47 24.44
N TRP A 607 -18.06 -27.02 25.28
CA TRP A 607 -18.12 -28.47 25.55
C TRP A 607 -19.15 -29.15 24.66
N ILE A 608 -18.73 -30.19 23.94
CA ILE A 608 -19.63 -31.08 23.22
C ILE A 608 -19.96 -32.25 24.15
N HIS A 609 -21.21 -32.29 24.60
CA HIS A 609 -21.73 -33.27 25.55
C HIS A 609 -22.18 -34.57 24.87
N PRO A 610 -22.12 -35.72 25.57
CA PRO A 610 -22.77 -36.95 25.08
C PRO A 610 -24.28 -36.78 24.88
N ASP A 611 -24.83 -37.50 23.89
CA ASP A 611 -26.27 -37.68 23.70
C ASP A 611 -26.96 -38.22 24.96
N LYS A 612 -28.26 -37.94 25.12
CA LYS A 612 -29.09 -38.53 26.17
C LYS A 612 -29.06 -40.06 26.03
N VAL A 613 -29.05 -40.78 27.15
CA VAL A 613 -29.17 -42.25 27.12
C VAL A 613 -30.54 -42.63 26.55
N LYS A 614 -30.56 -43.56 25.59
CA LYS A 614 -31.76 -43.96 24.83
C LYS A 614 -32.15 -45.41 25.13
N SER A 615 -33.45 -45.70 24.96
CA SER A 615 -34.05 -47.03 25.19
C SER A 615 -33.80 -47.58 26.61
N LEU A 616 -33.89 -46.72 27.63
CA LEU A 616 -33.78 -47.13 29.04
C LEU A 616 -34.95 -48.05 29.41
N LYS A 617 -34.63 -49.28 29.85
CA LYS A 617 -35.57 -50.27 30.35
C LYS A 617 -35.14 -50.69 31.74
N VAL A 618 -36.04 -50.56 32.72
CA VAL A 618 -35.85 -50.97 34.11
C VAL A 618 -36.84 -52.10 34.39
N LYS A 619 -36.35 -53.27 34.82
CA LYS A 619 -37.20 -54.42 35.22
C LYS A 619 -36.71 -54.96 36.56
N GLN A 620 -37.62 -55.14 37.52
CA GLN A 620 -37.33 -55.83 38.79
C GLN A 620 -37.73 -57.32 38.67
N LYS A 621 -36.95 -58.21 39.26
CA LYS A 621 -37.31 -59.61 39.51
C LYS A 621 -36.78 -60.01 40.90
N ARG A 622 -37.68 -60.39 41.81
CA ARG A 622 -37.39 -60.59 43.25
C ARG A 622 -36.56 -59.40 43.80
N ASN A 623 -35.41 -59.66 44.41
CA ASN A 623 -34.49 -58.70 45.03
C ASN A 623 -33.46 -58.07 44.07
N ILE A 624 -33.68 -58.10 42.75
CA ILE A 624 -32.77 -57.51 41.75
C ILE A 624 -33.53 -56.59 40.79
N THR A 625 -33.07 -55.34 40.70
CA THR A 625 -33.43 -54.42 39.60
C THR A 625 -32.40 -54.50 38.49
N ALA A 626 -32.82 -54.95 37.31
CA ALA A 626 -32.02 -54.95 36.09
C ALA A 626 -32.28 -53.67 35.28
N ILE A 627 -31.20 -52.95 34.96
CA ILE A 627 -31.20 -51.71 34.19
C ILE A 627 -30.50 -52.01 32.87
N ARG A 628 -31.17 -51.77 31.74
CA ARG A 628 -30.61 -51.93 30.38
C ARG A 628 -30.88 -50.66 29.55
N PHE A 629 -29.93 -50.27 28.71
CA PHE A 629 -30.10 -49.16 27.76
C PHE A 629 -29.21 -49.35 26.52
N ARG A 630 -29.47 -48.58 25.45
CA ARG A 630 -28.63 -48.58 24.25
C ARG A 630 -27.29 -47.91 24.56
N LYS A 631 -26.16 -48.47 24.11
CA LYS A 631 -24.86 -47.80 24.18
C LYS A 631 -24.91 -46.49 23.38
N ASN A 632 -24.42 -45.39 23.96
CA ASN A 632 -24.29 -44.11 23.27
C ASN A 632 -23.08 -44.13 22.31
N LYS A 633 -23.22 -43.51 21.13
CA LYS A 633 -22.12 -43.27 20.17
C LYS A 633 -21.17 -42.16 20.67
N GLY A 634 -20.03 -41.98 19.99
CA GLY A 634 -19.11 -40.84 20.21
C GLY A 634 -17.93 -41.08 21.17
N GLY A 635 -17.63 -42.33 21.51
CA GLY A 635 -16.52 -42.66 22.43
C GLY A 635 -16.86 -42.34 23.90
N VAL A 636 -18.09 -42.65 24.32
CA VAL A 636 -18.55 -42.53 25.72
C VAL A 636 -17.79 -43.52 26.60
N THR A 637 -17.08 -43.01 27.60
CA THR A 637 -16.25 -43.79 28.54
C THR A 637 -17.10 -44.61 29.52
N GLY A 638 -18.31 -44.15 29.84
CA GLY A 638 -19.23 -44.91 30.68
C GLY A 638 -20.53 -44.17 31.00
N TYR A 639 -21.18 -44.62 32.07
CA TYR A 639 -22.48 -44.16 32.51
C TYR A 639 -22.50 -43.91 34.02
N ARG A 640 -23.24 -42.89 34.44
CA ARG A 640 -23.60 -42.59 35.83
C ARG A 640 -25.07 -42.93 36.01
N ILE A 641 -25.34 -43.94 36.83
CA ILE A 641 -26.68 -44.38 37.21
C ILE A 641 -27.03 -43.73 38.56
N LYS A 642 -28.05 -42.89 38.60
CA LYS A 642 -28.70 -42.38 39.83
C LYS A 642 -29.88 -43.29 40.13
N TYR A 643 -30.05 -43.73 41.37
CA TYR A 643 -31.20 -44.55 41.77
C TYR A 643 -31.70 -44.23 43.19
N SER A 644 -32.97 -44.50 43.45
CA SER A 644 -33.62 -44.31 44.75
C SER A 644 -34.88 -45.18 44.86
N THR A 645 -35.28 -45.52 46.09
CA THR A 645 -36.60 -46.09 46.38
C THR A 645 -37.72 -45.04 46.30
N ARG A 646 -37.39 -43.74 46.43
CA ARG A 646 -38.35 -42.63 46.32
C ARG A 646 -38.44 -42.10 44.89
N ARG A 647 -39.66 -41.78 44.43
CA ARG A 647 -39.93 -41.20 43.10
C ARG A 647 -39.28 -39.82 42.91
N ASP A 648 -39.19 -39.03 43.98
CA ASP A 648 -38.56 -37.71 44.01
C ASP A 648 -37.04 -37.73 43.73
N MET A 649 -36.37 -38.83 44.09
CA MET A 649 -34.91 -38.98 44.15
C MET A 649 -34.18 -37.99 45.08
N LYS A 650 -34.79 -37.64 46.22
CA LYS A 650 -34.11 -36.91 47.31
C LYS A 650 -33.01 -37.78 47.93
N HIS A 651 -33.34 -38.93 48.54
CA HIS A 651 -32.34 -39.88 49.05
C HIS A 651 -31.89 -40.83 47.95
N CYS A 652 -30.79 -40.51 47.28
CA CYS A 652 -30.33 -41.19 46.08
C CYS A 652 -28.91 -41.74 46.22
N LYS A 653 -28.67 -42.90 45.59
CA LYS A 653 -27.32 -43.48 45.44
C LYS A 653 -26.88 -43.37 43.97
N TYR A 654 -25.56 -43.43 43.75
CA TYR A 654 -24.95 -43.36 42.42
C TYR A 654 -24.04 -44.56 42.17
N ILE A 655 -24.06 -45.09 40.95
CA ILE A 655 -23.11 -46.10 40.45
C ILE A 655 -22.48 -45.59 39.16
N MET A 656 -21.16 -45.76 39.03
CA MET A 656 -20.41 -45.54 37.81
C MET A 656 -20.14 -46.88 37.12
N THR A 657 -20.36 -46.99 35.81
CA THR A 657 -20.14 -48.24 35.07
C THR A 657 -19.74 -48.01 33.62
N LYS A 658 -18.89 -48.88 33.06
CA LYS A 658 -18.62 -48.94 31.61
C LYS A 658 -19.68 -49.76 30.84
N LYS A 659 -20.50 -50.56 31.53
CA LYS A 659 -21.47 -51.50 30.94
C LYS A 659 -22.86 -50.85 30.78
N ASN A 660 -23.54 -51.10 29.65
CA ASN A 660 -24.91 -50.65 29.39
C ASN A 660 -26.02 -51.59 29.90
N VAL A 661 -25.61 -52.62 30.64
CA VAL A 661 -26.45 -53.51 31.43
C VAL A 661 -25.89 -53.51 32.85
N CYS A 662 -26.75 -53.26 33.83
CA CYS A 662 -26.42 -53.22 35.25
C CYS A 662 -27.48 -53.96 36.07
N LYS A 663 -27.09 -54.58 37.18
CA LYS A 663 -27.99 -55.23 38.14
C LYS A 663 -27.73 -54.60 39.51
N ILE A 664 -28.77 -54.12 40.18
CA ILE A 664 -28.70 -53.59 41.55
C ILE A 664 -29.50 -54.53 42.45
N LYS A 665 -28.87 -55.07 43.50
CA LYS A 665 -29.56 -55.83 44.56
C LYS A 665 -30.36 -54.85 45.43
N ASN A 666 -31.68 -54.99 45.49
CA ASN A 666 -32.57 -54.28 46.41
C ASN A 666 -33.90 -55.04 46.52
N ARG A 667 -34.50 -55.10 47.72
CA ARG A 667 -35.85 -55.68 47.92
C ARG A 667 -36.96 -54.77 47.39
N HIS A 668 -36.80 -53.44 47.49
CA HIS A 668 -37.82 -52.46 47.13
C HIS A 668 -37.70 -51.96 45.67
N LYS A 669 -38.82 -51.46 45.13
CA LYS A 669 -38.90 -50.82 43.81
C LYS A 669 -37.90 -49.67 43.69
N LEU A 670 -37.14 -49.63 42.60
CA LEU A 670 -36.17 -48.57 42.32
C LEU A 670 -36.61 -47.69 41.15
N TYR A 671 -36.66 -46.39 41.40
CA TYR A 671 -36.62 -45.37 40.37
C TYR A 671 -35.16 -45.18 39.94
N VAL A 672 -34.93 -44.99 38.64
CA VAL A 672 -33.59 -44.93 38.04
C VAL A 672 -33.49 -43.73 37.10
N ARG A 673 -32.33 -43.08 37.03
CA ARG A 673 -31.97 -42.10 36.00
C ARG A 673 -30.56 -42.39 35.52
N VAL A 674 -30.28 -42.24 34.22
CA VAL A 674 -28.93 -42.52 33.66
C VAL A 674 -28.42 -41.33 32.85
N LYS A 675 -27.15 -40.96 33.06
CA LYS A 675 -26.38 -40.07 32.17
C LYS A 675 -25.20 -40.83 31.57
N ALA A 676 -24.92 -40.60 30.29
CA ALA A 676 -23.65 -40.99 29.68
C ALA A 676 -22.55 -40.01 30.12
N TYR A 677 -21.29 -40.43 30.09
CA TYR A 677 -20.15 -39.52 30.27
C TYR A 677 -18.93 -39.94 29.44
N LYS A 678 -18.12 -38.95 29.06
CA LYS A 678 -16.78 -39.16 28.51
C LYS A 678 -15.73 -38.54 29.41
N GLN A 679 -14.64 -39.25 29.64
CA GLN A 679 -13.44 -38.77 30.31
C GLN A 679 -12.59 -37.96 29.31
N VAL A 680 -12.16 -36.76 29.69
CA VAL A 680 -11.34 -35.86 28.87
C VAL A 680 -10.32 -35.22 29.80
N GLY A 681 -9.07 -35.70 29.75
CA GLY A 681 -8.10 -35.47 30.83
C GLY A 681 -8.69 -35.92 32.18
N THR A 682 -8.62 -35.07 33.20
CA THR A 682 -9.23 -35.31 34.51
C THR A 682 -10.76 -35.14 34.54
N LYS A 683 -11.36 -34.42 33.57
CA LYS A 683 -12.77 -34.00 33.61
C LYS A 683 -13.74 -35.04 33.02
N LYS A 684 -14.91 -35.18 33.63
CA LYS A 684 -16.02 -36.04 33.15
C LYS A 684 -17.12 -35.18 32.49
N VAL A 685 -17.20 -35.25 31.16
CA VAL A 685 -18.23 -34.55 30.36
C VAL A 685 -19.50 -35.42 30.32
N TYR A 686 -20.51 -35.05 31.11
CA TYR A 686 -21.78 -35.80 31.21
C TYR A 686 -22.80 -35.37 30.15
N SER A 687 -23.70 -36.27 29.74
CA SER A 687 -24.86 -35.91 28.90
C SER A 687 -25.72 -34.86 29.61
N VAL A 688 -26.22 -33.87 28.86
CA VAL A 688 -26.97 -32.72 29.41
C VAL A 688 -28.21 -33.18 30.17
N LYS A 689 -29.12 -33.88 29.48
CA LYS A 689 -30.36 -34.40 30.05
C LYS A 689 -30.12 -35.81 30.63
N TRP A 690 -30.76 -36.10 31.76
CA TRP A 690 -30.88 -37.46 32.28
C TRP A 690 -31.86 -38.26 31.40
N ALA A 691 -31.57 -39.53 31.13
CA ALA A 691 -32.64 -40.50 30.95
C ALA A 691 -33.34 -40.73 32.30
N LYS A 692 -34.66 -40.90 32.27
CA LYS A 692 -35.54 -41.19 33.40
C LYS A 692 -36.38 -42.41 33.00
#